data_AF-A0A109IIW0-F1
#
_entry.id   AF-A0A109IIW0-F1
#
_cell.length_a   1.000
_cell.length_b   1.000
_cell.length_c   1.000
_cell.angle_alpha   90.00
_cell.angle_beta   90.00
_cell.angle_gamma   90.00
#
_symmetry.space_group_name_H-M   'P 1'
#
loop_
_entity.id
_entity.type
_entity.pdbx_description
1 polymer ?
#
loop_
_entity_poly.entity_id
_entity_poly.type
_entity_poly.pdbx_seq_one_letter_code
_entity_poly.pdbx_strand_id
1 'polypeptide(L)'
;MAGQQDGYALGVDLGTSNTVAVLRWPDGRTRPLLVDGQPVLPSGVYADTDGRLHVGRDAQRLAQADPTRYEPNPKRRVDEPTVPLGDRSYAPAELLAATLWAIAEQAVATVGFLPPAVVTYPAAWQAPRRQVLHDALSLAGWPSAAEHTMSGPVPVGTRLLREPVAAARYYTEVLRRPVPVGESVAVFDFGGGTLDVAVVRNEGADPWGDSGFTVIATGGMADLGGLDLDEALLGRLGELVGGEQPALWGRLTRPETTGQWRDRQQLRDAVRGAKEMLSRVSVAPVAVPGLEATVPLTREDLERLATPLLTRAVARTREVIAEAGLTPDRLAGLFLVGGSSRVPLVARLLHTELGVAPTVLEQPELPVAEGALTDLPLPRRSRRPAPAGAAALAPPAGPPGTTPTGPDDGTPAAPGGTLPAGPSGTLPAAATGGTLLATPVAPTPVGVPGQGGHPAGTGWPGVPGTGSPTSPEAGGQPVGPVRRERRRWWIGLGAGLALAGVLGAAALWFTRDRYPALDFHILTEVARPAADGDRPTAMFTAVADDRAYLAYQLPDDRLTVVAVDAGTGKQAWRNTIAAGAQRWTGVRAVPGAVLAVADAAGDSTPRDVVVLDAGSGRERWRLPVHGDDAVHVTADTLVWVDGGGSRLVGLRLRDGRQQWEQPNPRSEYGDTRTTVLPVGTGAGAAGPAQFDGAPRTPWRGDADRLVQVGADRSVRVLDMNSGKVLRRRDGVADVTDRMVAHADRLYLVEEDRGYKLLGYDLGSLAEPTVLYSAGDQRRVTGLVACGEHRACLLEVPDGEAERTEVVAATEGKGSRRWPAAGGRDLVPVGEHLLVRRDSPKTTVSLFDPAGKTVLADRKGTAARVDAGNLLVFAETPSSFEDDRSIAGVSTAGDLTEMGQLQGVRSESCSWNTSTIVCGAERDFVLYRFAGDG
;
A
#
# COMPACT_ATOMS: atom_id res chain seq x y z
N MET A 1 55.98 25.35 8.50
CA MET A 1 54.53 25.52 8.32
C MET A 1 53.68 24.37 8.89
N ALA A 2 54.28 23.31 9.46
CA ALA A 2 53.60 22.08 9.89
C ALA A 2 52.71 22.17 11.17
N GLY A 3 52.23 23.36 11.55
CA GLY A 3 51.33 23.56 12.70
C GLY A 3 50.23 24.59 12.44
N GLN A 4 50.04 25.00 11.18
CA GLN A 4 49.02 25.96 10.76
C GLN A 4 47.76 25.28 10.17
N GLN A 5 47.85 23.96 9.94
CA GLN A 5 46.77 23.10 9.45
C GLN A 5 46.07 22.33 10.58
N ASP A 6 46.64 22.31 11.80
CA ASP A 6 46.11 21.56 12.94
C ASP A 6 44.70 22.00 13.33
N GLY A 7 43.77 21.05 13.38
CA GLY A 7 42.37 21.26 13.78
C GLY A 7 41.40 21.58 12.63
N TYR A 8 41.91 21.92 11.44
CA TYR A 8 41.07 21.97 10.24
C TYR A 8 40.64 20.57 9.81
N ALA A 9 39.39 20.44 9.35
CA ALA A 9 38.88 19.20 8.74
C ALA A 9 37.77 19.49 7.73
N LEU A 10 37.52 18.55 6.82
CA LEU A 10 36.48 18.62 5.78
C LEU A 10 35.64 17.33 5.79
N GLY A 11 34.36 17.42 6.13
CA GLY A 11 33.41 16.31 5.95
C GLY A 11 32.69 16.48 4.63
N VAL A 12 32.61 15.42 3.81
CA VAL A 12 31.93 15.43 2.52
C VAL A 12 30.91 14.29 2.48
N ASP A 13 29.65 14.65 2.38
CA ASP A 13 28.59 13.73 1.98
C ASP A 13 28.47 13.69 0.46
N LEU A 14 28.95 12.61 -0.17
CA LEU A 14 28.88 12.42 -1.61
C LEU A 14 27.54 11.77 -1.98
N GLY A 15 26.44 12.50 -1.85
CA GLY A 15 25.09 11.98 -2.11
C GLY A 15 24.76 11.80 -3.60
N THR A 16 23.73 11.01 -3.88
CA THR A 16 23.36 10.60 -5.25
C THR A 16 22.88 11.73 -6.14
N SER A 17 22.11 12.67 -5.59
CA SER A 17 21.55 13.83 -6.31
C SER A 17 22.12 15.17 -5.83
N ASN A 18 22.61 15.22 -4.58
CA ASN A 18 23.23 16.38 -3.97
C ASN A 18 24.46 15.94 -3.16
N THR A 19 25.53 16.72 -3.24
CA THR A 19 26.76 16.60 -2.46
C THR A 19 26.80 17.75 -1.46
N VAL A 20 27.13 17.45 -0.20
CA VAL A 20 27.29 18.45 0.87
C VAL A 20 28.70 18.38 1.41
N ALA A 21 29.31 19.52 1.67
CA ALA A 21 30.59 19.59 2.35
C ALA A 21 30.54 20.56 3.54
N VAL A 22 31.19 20.20 4.64
CA VAL A 22 31.28 21.01 5.86
C VAL A 22 32.74 21.14 6.27
N LEU A 23 33.19 22.38 6.43
CA LEU A 23 34.50 22.71 6.99
C LEU A 23 34.40 22.85 8.50
N ARG A 24 35.43 22.36 9.20
CA ARG A 24 35.70 22.69 10.60
C ARG A 24 36.98 23.52 10.72
N TRP A 25 36.95 24.54 11.57
CA TRP A 25 38.10 25.36 11.94
C TRP A 25 38.79 24.87 13.23
N PRO A 26 40.05 25.26 13.51
CA PRO A 26 40.78 24.84 14.72
C PRO A 26 40.15 25.22 16.06
N ASP A 27 39.21 26.18 16.05
CA ASP A 27 38.41 26.56 17.22
C ASP A 27 37.17 25.67 17.43
N GLY A 28 36.97 24.67 16.58
CA GLY A 28 35.87 23.71 16.62
C GLY A 28 34.58 24.18 15.94
N ARG A 29 34.52 25.40 15.40
CA ARG A 29 33.35 25.84 14.62
C ARG A 29 33.24 25.05 13.33
N THR A 30 32.04 24.57 13.00
CA THR A 30 31.68 23.98 11.72
C THR A 30 30.88 24.96 10.87
N ARG A 31 31.04 24.93 9.55
CA ARG A 31 30.20 25.66 8.57
C ARG A 31 30.13 24.89 7.25
N PRO A 32 28.97 24.84 6.58
CA PRO A 32 28.90 24.35 5.20
C PRO A 32 29.88 25.09 4.28
N LEU A 33 30.55 24.33 3.42
CA LEU A 33 31.37 24.84 2.32
C LEU A 33 30.43 25.32 1.21
N LEU A 34 30.56 26.59 0.82
CA LEU A 34 29.67 27.18 -0.16
C LEU A 34 30.25 27.05 -1.58
N VAL A 35 29.85 26.03 -2.35
CA VAL A 35 30.14 25.93 -3.79
C VAL A 35 29.07 26.70 -4.56
N ASP A 36 29.45 27.50 -5.56
CA ASP A 36 28.55 28.45 -6.25
C ASP A 36 27.75 29.38 -5.30
N GLY A 37 28.31 29.63 -4.11
CA GLY A 37 27.65 30.37 -3.03
C GLY A 37 26.52 29.61 -2.32
N GLN A 38 26.47 28.28 -2.38
CA GLN A 38 25.40 27.44 -1.83
C GLN A 38 25.94 26.28 -0.96
N PRO A 39 25.24 25.91 0.14
CA PRO A 39 25.67 24.84 1.04
C PRO A 39 25.43 23.42 0.49
N VAL A 40 24.72 23.30 -0.63
CA VAL A 40 24.36 22.03 -1.27
C VAL A 40 24.73 22.14 -2.75
N LEU A 41 25.58 21.23 -3.21
CA LEU A 41 26.05 21.14 -4.58
C LEU A 41 25.26 20.03 -5.32
N PRO A 42 24.49 20.32 -6.38
CA PRO A 42 23.89 19.26 -7.19
C PRO A 42 24.97 18.31 -7.75
N SER A 43 24.80 17.00 -7.56
CA SER A 43 25.81 15.99 -7.92
C SER A 43 25.89 15.71 -9.44
N GLY A 44 25.02 16.32 -10.23
CA GLY A 44 24.94 16.09 -11.68
C GLY A 44 26.10 16.72 -12.45
N VAL A 45 26.51 16.05 -13.53
CA VAL A 45 27.69 16.38 -14.33
C VAL A 45 27.30 16.60 -15.79
N TYR A 46 27.79 17.69 -16.38
CA TYR A 46 27.58 18.05 -17.79
C TYR A 46 28.91 18.03 -18.55
N ALA A 47 28.97 17.39 -19.72
CA ALA A 47 30.13 17.42 -20.61
C ALA A 47 29.94 18.44 -21.74
N ASP A 48 30.82 19.45 -21.85
CA ASP A 48 30.78 20.37 -22.99
C ASP A 48 31.31 19.75 -24.29
N THR A 49 31.28 20.52 -25.38
CA THR A 49 31.70 20.07 -26.72
C THR A 49 33.20 19.75 -26.80
N ASP A 50 34.01 20.42 -25.98
CA ASP A 50 35.46 20.17 -25.89
C ASP A 50 35.74 18.95 -24.98
N GLY A 51 34.74 18.54 -24.20
CA GLY A 51 34.72 17.38 -23.32
C GLY A 51 35.12 17.70 -21.88
N ARG A 52 35.19 18.98 -21.52
CA ARG A 52 35.38 19.42 -20.14
C ARG A 52 34.10 19.15 -19.36
N LEU A 53 34.27 18.58 -18.17
CA LEU A 53 33.17 18.33 -17.23
C LEU A 53 32.89 19.58 -16.39
N HIS A 54 31.61 19.90 -16.28
CA HIS A 54 31.05 20.94 -15.39
C HIS A 54 30.16 20.24 -14.37
N VAL A 55 30.03 20.80 -13.17
CA VAL A 55 29.22 20.22 -12.08
C VAL A 55 28.28 21.26 -11.47
N GLY A 56 27.42 20.84 -10.54
CA GLY A 56 26.64 21.76 -9.73
C GLY A 56 25.60 22.57 -10.52
N ARG A 57 25.49 23.86 -10.20
CA ARG A 57 24.49 24.74 -10.83
C ARG A 57 24.85 25.11 -12.26
N ASP A 58 26.13 25.18 -12.59
CA ASP A 58 26.57 25.44 -13.96
C ASP A 58 26.30 24.22 -14.85
N ALA A 59 26.50 22.99 -14.36
CA ALA A 59 26.05 21.79 -15.08
C ALA A 59 24.54 21.78 -15.33
N GLN A 60 23.73 22.09 -14.32
CA GLN A 60 22.27 22.21 -14.48
C GLN A 60 21.88 23.29 -15.49
N ARG A 61 22.56 24.45 -15.48
CA ARG A 61 22.30 25.53 -16.44
C ARG A 61 22.68 25.16 -17.87
N LEU A 62 23.81 24.48 -18.06
CA LEU A 62 24.24 23.97 -19.37
C LEU A 62 23.30 22.86 -19.87
N ALA A 63 22.81 22.00 -18.98
CA ALA A 63 21.81 20.98 -19.30
C ALA A 63 20.47 21.57 -19.80
N GLN A 64 20.12 22.81 -19.43
CA GLN A 64 18.96 23.50 -20.02
C GLN A 64 19.15 23.83 -21.52
N ALA A 65 20.40 23.91 -21.99
CA ALA A 65 20.73 24.11 -23.41
C ALA A 65 20.86 22.79 -24.18
N ASP A 66 21.50 21.76 -23.60
CA ASP A 66 21.60 20.42 -24.19
C ASP A 66 21.54 19.29 -23.14
N PRO A 67 20.35 18.78 -22.80
CA PRO A 67 20.20 17.69 -21.85
C PRO A 67 20.94 16.40 -22.20
N THR A 68 21.27 16.17 -23.48
CA THR A 68 21.86 14.90 -23.94
C THR A 68 23.29 14.71 -23.41
N ARG A 69 23.90 15.78 -22.88
CA ARG A 69 25.24 15.86 -22.32
C ARG A 69 25.28 15.84 -20.79
N TYR A 70 24.16 15.56 -20.11
CA TYR A 70 24.01 15.67 -18.67
C TYR A 70 23.63 14.35 -17.99
N GLU A 71 24.42 13.90 -17.01
CA GLU A 71 24.03 12.84 -16.08
C GLU A 71 23.66 13.48 -14.72
N PRO A 72 22.37 13.47 -14.33
CA PRO A 72 21.92 14.08 -13.08
C PRO A 72 22.32 13.34 -11.80
N ASN A 73 22.63 12.04 -11.85
CA ASN A 73 22.91 11.21 -10.67
C ASN A 73 24.09 10.21 -10.90
N PRO A 74 25.34 10.69 -11.11
CA PRO A 74 26.47 9.82 -11.47
C PRO A 74 26.72 8.65 -10.49
N LYS A 75 26.39 8.83 -9.20
CA LYS A 75 26.53 7.79 -8.16
C LYS A 75 25.65 6.56 -8.42
N ARG A 76 24.51 6.67 -9.15
CA ARG A 76 23.73 5.50 -9.59
C ARG A 76 24.44 4.71 -10.70
N ARG A 77 25.30 5.36 -11.49
CA ARG A 77 25.99 4.75 -12.65
C ARG A 77 27.30 4.02 -12.26
N VAL A 78 27.59 3.90 -10.96
CA VAL A 78 28.90 3.42 -10.44
C VAL A 78 29.29 2.00 -10.88
N ASP A 79 28.31 1.14 -11.21
CA ASP A 79 28.55 -0.22 -11.69
C ASP A 79 28.73 -0.32 -13.21
N GLU A 80 28.51 0.77 -13.95
CA GLU A 80 28.60 0.78 -15.42
C GLU A 80 30.04 1.00 -15.89
N PRO A 81 30.46 0.39 -17.01
CA PRO A 81 31.80 0.60 -17.55
C PRO A 81 32.01 2.05 -18.02
N THR A 82 30.99 2.65 -18.64
CA THR A 82 30.98 4.04 -19.10
C THR A 82 29.57 4.62 -19.11
N VAL A 83 29.48 5.94 -18.99
CA VAL A 83 28.27 6.74 -19.10
C VAL A 83 28.36 7.63 -20.36
N PRO A 84 27.42 7.54 -21.30
CA PRO A 84 27.40 8.40 -22.49
C PRO A 84 26.91 9.81 -22.13
N LEU A 85 27.65 10.83 -22.55
CA LEU A 85 27.28 12.25 -22.46
C LEU A 85 27.48 12.89 -23.84
N GLY A 86 26.38 13.09 -24.57
CA GLY A 86 26.38 13.53 -25.96
C GLY A 86 27.11 12.55 -26.88
N ASP A 87 28.18 13.01 -27.52
CA ASP A 87 29.03 12.26 -28.44
C ASP A 87 30.20 11.53 -27.76
N ARG A 88 30.34 11.65 -26.44
CA ARG A 88 31.45 11.08 -25.66
C ARG A 88 30.96 10.10 -24.60
N SER A 89 31.89 9.34 -24.02
CA SER A 89 31.61 8.40 -22.94
C SER A 89 32.71 8.50 -21.88
N TYR A 90 32.30 8.50 -20.62
CA TYR A 90 33.18 8.73 -19.46
C TYR A 90 33.03 7.58 -18.47
N ALA A 91 34.10 7.19 -17.78
CA ALA A 91 34.00 6.26 -16.66
C ALA A 91 33.28 6.94 -15.48
N PRO A 92 32.49 6.21 -14.66
CA PRO A 92 31.83 6.80 -13.48
C PRO A 92 32.80 7.48 -12.51
N ALA A 93 34.04 6.97 -12.42
CA ALA A 93 35.11 7.60 -11.63
C ALA A 93 35.42 9.03 -12.09
N GLU A 94 35.41 9.33 -13.38
CA GLU A 94 35.67 10.68 -13.92
C GLU A 94 34.54 11.66 -13.58
N LEU A 95 33.29 11.19 -13.63
CA LEU A 95 32.13 12.00 -13.26
C LEU A 95 32.13 12.33 -11.76
N LEU A 96 32.41 11.35 -10.90
CA LEU A 96 32.55 11.57 -9.46
C LEU A 96 33.78 12.45 -9.14
N ALA A 97 34.88 12.30 -9.89
CA ALA A 97 36.08 13.12 -9.75
C ALA A 97 35.79 14.60 -10.05
N ALA A 98 34.98 14.92 -11.06
CA ALA A 98 34.61 16.31 -11.37
C ALA A 98 33.90 16.98 -10.19
N THR A 99 33.02 16.26 -9.48
CA THR A 99 32.33 16.77 -8.28
C THR A 99 33.29 16.92 -7.10
N LEU A 100 34.14 15.93 -6.85
CA LEU A 100 35.15 15.97 -5.78
C LEU A 100 36.23 17.04 -6.02
N TRP A 101 36.55 17.32 -7.28
CA TRP A 101 37.45 18.42 -7.68
C TRP A 101 36.85 19.77 -7.28
N ALA A 102 35.60 20.05 -7.62
CA ALA A 102 34.95 21.32 -7.27
C ALA A 102 34.88 21.55 -5.74
N ILE A 103 34.67 20.49 -4.96
CA ILE A 103 34.73 20.54 -3.49
C ILE A 103 36.15 20.87 -3.01
N ALA A 104 37.18 20.24 -3.57
CA ALA A 104 38.57 20.51 -3.20
C ALA A 104 39.02 21.92 -3.59
N GLU A 105 38.70 22.37 -4.81
CA GLU A 105 38.98 23.71 -5.31
C GLU A 105 38.35 24.77 -4.40
N GLN A 106 37.08 24.60 -4.03
CA GLN A 106 36.39 25.54 -3.13
C GLN A 106 36.91 25.48 -1.69
N ALA A 107 37.34 24.31 -1.19
CA ALA A 107 38.00 24.19 0.11
C ALA A 107 39.34 24.94 0.11
N VAL A 108 40.17 24.73 -0.92
CA VAL A 108 41.45 25.44 -1.12
C VAL A 108 41.24 26.95 -1.25
N ALA A 109 40.23 27.40 -1.99
CA ALA A 109 39.87 28.81 -2.08
C ALA A 109 39.43 29.41 -0.73
N THR A 110 38.80 28.60 0.14
CA THR A 110 38.27 29.05 1.44
C THR A 110 39.34 29.10 2.54
N VAL A 111 40.28 28.13 2.61
CA VAL A 111 41.27 28.03 3.70
C VAL A 111 42.73 28.01 3.26
N GLY A 112 43.01 28.05 1.96
CA GLY A 112 44.36 28.11 1.37
C GLY A 112 45.03 26.75 1.13
N PHE A 113 44.38 25.64 1.49
CA PHE A 113 44.84 24.26 1.31
C PHE A 113 43.65 23.30 1.37
N LEU A 114 43.83 22.03 0.97
CA LEU A 114 42.83 20.98 1.16
C LEU A 114 43.00 20.38 2.57
N PRO A 115 42.02 20.49 3.49
CA PRO A 115 42.15 19.92 4.83
C PRO A 115 42.15 18.39 4.83
N PRO A 116 42.62 17.75 5.92
CA PRO A 116 42.30 16.35 6.22
C PRO A 116 40.78 16.14 6.14
N ALA A 117 40.35 15.08 5.47
CA ALA A 117 38.98 14.97 5.03
C ALA A 117 38.36 13.60 5.25
N VAL A 118 37.04 13.55 5.32
CA VAL A 118 36.25 12.32 5.47
C VAL A 118 35.15 12.35 4.42
N VAL A 119 35.18 11.39 3.49
CA VAL A 119 34.22 11.27 2.39
C VAL A 119 33.32 10.07 2.67
N THR A 120 32.01 10.26 2.59
CA THR A 120 31.04 9.21 2.91
C THR A 120 30.71 8.32 1.72
N TYR A 121 30.26 7.10 2.01
CA TYR A 121 29.75 6.15 1.01
C TYR A 121 28.66 5.23 1.61
N PRO A 122 27.75 4.65 0.79
CA PRO A 122 26.65 3.83 1.29
C PRO A 122 27.16 2.54 1.92
N ALA A 123 26.58 2.12 3.05
CA ALA A 123 27.10 0.98 3.81
C ALA A 123 27.09 -0.35 3.04
N ALA A 124 26.19 -0.50 2.06
CA ALA A 124 26.11 -1.67 1.18
C ALA A 124 27.20 -1.71 0.08
N TRP A 125 28.01 -0.66 -0.10
CA TRP A 125 29.05 -0.65 -1.14
C TRP A 125 30.21 -1.59 -0.80
N GLN A 126 30.27 -2.68 -1.55
CA GLN A 126 31.38 -3.64 -1.55
C GLN A 126 32.62 -3.07 -2.25
N ALA A 127 33.74 -3.79 -2.16
CA ALA A 127 35.05 -3.34 -2.62
C ALA A 127 35.08 -2.76 -4.07
N PRO A 128 34.38 -3.31 -5.08
CA PRO A 128 34.41 -2.75 -6.44
C PRO A 128 33.90 -1.30 -6.52
N ARG A 129 32.74 -0.99 -5.90
CA ARG A 129 32.21 0.39 -5.88
C ARG A 129 33.09 1.34 -5.07
N ARG A 130 33.72 0.84 -4.00
CA ARG A 130 34.70 1.63 -3.23
C ARG A 130 35.97 1.91 -4.03
N GLN A 131 36.42 0.99 -4.88
CA GLN A 131 37.54 1.25 -5.80
C GLN A 131 37.22 2.40 -6.76
N VAL A 132 36.03 2.45 -7.35
CA VAL A 132 35.60 3.58 -8.20
C VAL A 132 35.67 4.93 -7.45
N LEU A 133 35.36 4.95 -6.15
CA LEU A 133 35.51 6.14 -5.32
C LEU A 133 36.99 6.48 -5.01
N HIS A 134 37.85 5.49 -4.78
CA HIS A 134 39.31 5.70 -4.65
C HIS A 134 39.91 6.26 -5.95
N ASP A 135 39.47 5.76 -7.10
CA ASP A 135 39.91 6.23 -8.42
C ASP A 135 39.42 7.67 -8.66
N ALA A 136 38.16 7.97 -8.32
CA ALA A 136 37.59 9.31 -8.41
C ALA A 136 38.34 10.34 -7.53
N LEU A 137 38.69 9.97 -6.29
CA LEU A 137 39.49 10.81 -5.40
C LEU A 137 40.89 11.06 -5.94
N SER A 138 41.52 10.03 -6.53
CA SER A 138 42.84 10.13 -7.14
C SER A 138 42.83 11.04 -8.38
N LEU A 139 41.82 10.91 -9.24
CA LEU A 139 41.59 11.78 -10.40
C LEU A 139 41.31 13.24 -9.99
N ALA A 140 40.60 13.44 -8.87
CA ALA A 140 40.35 14.75 -8.27
C ALA A 140 41.56 15.34 -7.51
N GLY A 141 42.71 14.67 -7.50
CA GLY A 141 43.94 15.16 -6.83
C GLY A 141 43.91 15.12 -5.29
N TRP A 142 43.02 14.32 -4.69
CA TRP A 142 42.94 14.17 -3.24
C TRP A 142 44.08 13.26 -2.71
N PRO A 143 44.55 13.45 -1.46
CA PRO A 143 45.44 12.50 -0.81
C PRO A 143 44.83 11.10 -0.76
N SER A 144 45.66 10.06 -0.96
CA SER A 144 45.25 8.64 -0.93
C SER A 144 44.34 8.35 0.26
N ALA A 145 43.13 7.87 -0.01
CA ALA A 145 42.15 7.61 1.03
C ALA A 145 42.39 6.28 1.73
N ALA A 146 42.25 6.25 3.06
CA ALA A 146 42.22 5.04 3.87
C ALA A 146 40.78 4.72 4.31
N GLU A 147 40.41 3.44 4.38
CA GLU A 147 39.17 3.05 5.06
C GLU A 147 39.29 3.31 6.58
N HIS A 148 38.19 3.74 7.21
CA HIS A 148 38.12 3.78 8.66
C HIS A 148 38.28 2.38 9.26
N THR A 149 39.30 2.17 10.11
CA THR A 149 39.50 0.93 10.87
C THR A 149 39.59 1.21 12.36
N MET A 150 39.01 0.31 13.17
CA MET A 150 39.07 0.33 14.65
C MET A 150 40.44 -0.12 15.21
N SER A 151 41.51 -0.07 14.41
CA SER A 151 42.77 -0.78 14.71
C SER A 151 44.00 -0.14 14.07
N GLY A 152 44.39 1.03 14.55
CA GLY A 152 45.69 1.62 14.25
C GLY A 152 45.73 3.14 14.45
N PRO A 153 46.94 3.74 14.50
CA PRO A 153 47.08 5.19 14.48
C PRO A 153 46.54 5.77 13.16
N VAL A 154 45.71 6.81 13.27
CA VAL A 154 45.03 7.46 12.13
C VAL A 154 46.05 8.03 11.12
N PRO A 155 46.01 7.61 9.84
CA PRO A 155 46.82 8.23 8.79
C PRO A 155 46.39 9.69 8.52
N VAL A 156 47.36 10.56 8.28
CA VAL A 156 47.08 11.96 7.88
C VAL A 156 46.70 11.99 6.40
N GLY A 157 45.42 12.27 6.09
CA GLY A 157 44.94 12.31 4.71
C GLY A 157 43.42 12.30 4.59
N THR A 158 42.92 11.61 3.57
CA THR A 158 41.49 11.38 3.33
C THR A 158 41.05 10.07 3.99
N ARG A 159 39.87 10.04 4.62
CA ARG A 159 39.24 8.84 5.19
C ARG A 159 37.94 8.52 4.45
N LEU A 160 37.61 7.24 4.31
CA LEU A 160 36.27 6.80 3.86
C LEU A 160 35.45 6.30 5.04
N LEU A 161 34.23 6.85 5.19
CA LEU A 161 33.30 6.51 6.27
C LEU A 161 31.94 6.05 5.72
N ARG A 162 31.29 5.08 6.36
CA ARG A 162 29.93 4.66 5.97
C ARG A 162 28.90 5.71 6.36
N GLU A 163 28.03 6.09 5.44
CA GLU A 163 26.93 7.07 5.63
C GLU A 163 26.13 6.86 6.93
N PRO A 164 25.61 5.66 7.27
CA PRO A 164 24.88 5.46 8.53
C PRO A 164 25.75 5.54 9.79
N VAL A 165 27.06 5.29 9.70
CA VAL A 165 27.99 5.50 10.83
C VAL A 165 28.18 7.00 11.06
N ALA A 166 28.35 7.78 10.00
CA ALA A 166 28.39 9.23 10.07
C ALA A 166 27.09 9.80 10.67
N ALA A 167 25.93 9.35 10.18
CA ALA A 167 24.64 9.73 10.71
C ALA A 167 24.49 9.42 12.22
N ALA A 168 24.82 8.22 12.67
CA ALA A 168 24.73 7.88 14.09
C ALA A 168 25.65 8.75 14.97
N ARG A 169 26.88 9.02 14.54
CA ARG A 169 27.79 9.93 15.24
C ARG A 169 27.26 11.36 15.31
N TYR A 170 26.61 11.86 14.26
CA TYR A 170 25.93 13.16 14.28
C TYR A 170 24.88 13.23 15.40
N TYR A 171 24.02 12.21 15.52
CA TYR A 171 23.02 12.17 16.59
C TYR A 171 23.65 12.12 17.99
N THR A 172 24.69 11.32 18.19
CA THR A 172 25.29 11.17 19.52
C THR A 172 26.19 12.32 19.94
N GLU A 173 26.99 12.88 19.04
CA GLU A 173 28.02 13.88 19.36
C GLU A 173 27.57 15.30 19.07
N VAL A 174 26.93 15.55 17.92
CA VAL A 174 26.50 16.90 17.50
C VAL A 174 25.16 17.25 18.16
N LEU A 175 24.15 16.40 18.04
CA LEU A 175 22.85 16.59 18.69
C LEU A 175 22.83 16.15 20.17
N ARG A 176 23.93 15.59 20.68
CA ARG A 176 24.11 15.18 22.09
C ARG A 176 23.00 14.25 22.60
N ARG A 177 22.53 13.33 21.77
CA ARG A 177 21.59 12.26 22.14
C ARG A 177 22.37 10.96 22.39
N PRO A 178 22.84 10.69 23.62
CA PRO A 178 23.73 9.56 23.86
C PRO A 178 23.01 8.23 23.63
N VAL A 179 23.58 7.40 22.75
CA VAL A 179 23.27 5.97 22.66
C VAL A 179 24.20 5.26 23.65
N PRO A 180 23.71 4.49 24.63
CA PRO A 180 24.57 3.76 25.56
C PRO A 180 25.49 2.75 24.85
N VAL A 181 26.62 2.39 25.47
CA VAL A 181 27.51 1.34 24.94
C VAL A 181 26.79 -0.01 24.97
N GLY A 182 26.83 -0.75 23.86
CA GLY A 182 26.09 -1.98 23.60
C GLY A 182 24.71 -1.77 22.96
N GLU A 183 24.13 -0.57 23.06
CA GLU A 183 22.83 -0.26 22.44
C GLU A 183 22.97 0.02 20.94
N SER A 184 21.87 -0.20 20.21
CA SER A 184 21.83 -0.08 18.75
C SER A 184 20.76 0.90 18.28
N VAL A 185 21.03 1.59 17.16
CA VAL A 185 20.08 2.48 16.48
C VAL A 185 19.92 2.06 15.02
N ALA A 186 18.75 2.30 14.46
CA ALA A 186 18.50 2.13 13.03
C ALA A 186 18.61 3.48 12.32
N VAL A 187 19.35 3.51 11.22
CA VAL A 187 19.40 4.64 10.29
C VAL A 187 18.63 4.24 9.03
N PHE A 188 17.67 5.08 8.65
CA PHE A 188 16.86 4.97 7.44
C PHE A 188 17.21 6.16 6.55
N ASP A 189 18.07 5.94 5.57
CA ASP A 189 18.48 6.97 4.61
C ASP A 189 17.66 6.84 3.33
N PHE A 190 16.70 7.74 3.15
CA PHE A 190 15.85 7.79 1.96
C PHE A 190 16.33 8.94 1.07
N GLY A 191 17.32 8.62 0.25
CA GLY A 191 17.96 9.56 -0.66
C GLY A 191 17.15 9.86 -1.90
N GLY A 192 17.79 10.54 -2.87
CA GLY A 192 17.22 10.74 -4.21
C GLY A 192 17.23 9.47 -5.06
N GLY A 193 18.22 8.59 -4.88
CA GLY A 193 18.43 7.44 -5.75
C GLY A 193 18.33 6.05 -5.10
N THR A 194 18.39 5.96 -3.78
CA THR A 194 18.34 4.69 -3.05
C THR A 194 17.65 4.90 -1.71
N LEU A 195 17.18 3.79 -1.16
CA LEU A 195 16.85 3.65 0.25
C LEU A 195 17.92 2.75 0.83
N ASP A 196 18.68 3.25 1.79
CA ASP A 196 19.69 2.47 2.51
C ASP A 196 19.27 2.40 4.00
N VAL A 197 19.23 1.18 4.54
CA VAL A 197 18.88 0.93 5.95
C VAL A 197 20.05 0.23 6.62
N ALA A 198 20.46 0.72 7.78
CA ALA A 198 21.48 0.05 8.58
C ALA A 198 21.15 0.09 10.06
N VAL A 199 21.40 -1.02 10.75
CA VAL A 199 21.48 -1.04 12.22
C VAL A 199 22.93 -0.87 12.60
N VAL A 200 23.21 0.12 13.45
CA VAL A 200 24.54 0.39 13.97
C VAL A 200 24.54 0.35 15.50
N ARG A 201 25.59 -0.25 16.07
CA ARG A 201 25.76 -0.42 17.51
C ARG A 201 26.87 0.50 18.01
N ASN A 202 26.69 1.07 19.20
CA ASN A 202 27.75 1.78 19.88
C ASN A 202 28.65 0.77 20.64
N GLU A 203 29.86 0.52 20.15
CA GLU A 203 30.87 -0.31 20.82
C GLU A 203 31.68 0.46 21.88
N GLY A 204 31.35 1.74 22.11
CA GLY A 204 32.07 2.63 23.01
C GLY A 204 33.26 3.33 22.35
N ALA A 205 34.08 4.00 23.14
CA ALA A 205 35.27 4.66 22.62
C ALA A 205 36.37 3.64 22.31
N ASP A 206 37.04 3.79 21.16
CA ASP A 206 38.22 3.01 20.83
C ASP A 206 39.43 3.39 21.74
N PRO A 207 40.57 2.67 21.67
CA PRO A 207 41.76 2.99 22.48
C PRO A 207 42.37 4.38 22.25
N TRP A 208 42.00 5.08 21.19
CA TRP A 208 42.45 6.43 20.84
C TRP A 208 41.46 7.51 21.33
N GLY A 209 40.20 7.12 21.55
CA GLY A 209 39.15 7.91 22.21
C GLY A 209 37.99 8.31 21.29
N ASP A 210 37.88 7.71 20.11
CA ASP A 210 36.84 8.01 19.12
C ASP A 210 35.64 7.08 19.28
N SER A 211 34.41 7.56 19.03
CA SER A 211 33.19 6.75 19.21
C SER A 211 33.10 5.64 18.15
N GLY A 212 33.23 4.38 18.58
CA GLY A 212 33.15 3.21 17.73
C GLY A 212 31.72 2.82 17.42
N PHE A 213 31.16 3.33 16.32
CA PHE A 213 29.93 2.79 15.76
C PHE A 213 30.25 1.73 14.70
N THR A 214 29.89 0.47 14.98
CA THR A 214 29.95 -0.62 14.01
C THR A 214 28.60 -0.85 13.37
N VAL A 215 28.62 -1.28 12.11
CA VAL A 215 27.42 -1.66 11.38
C VAL A 215 27.17 -3.15 11.64
N ILE A 216 25.99 -3.48 12.14
CA ILE A 216 25.60 -4.84 12.52
C ILE A 216 24.86 -5.53 11.37
N ALA A 217 23.92 -4.82 10.74
CA ALA A 217 23.18 -5.27 9.57
C ALA A 217 22.98 -4.10 8.59
N THR A 218 22.90 -4.43 7.30
CA THR A 218 22.61 -3.49 6.22
C THR A 218 21.64 -4.08 5.23
N GLY A 219 20.71 -3.26 4.77
CA GLY A 219 19.88 -3.55 3.61
C GLY A 219 19.43 -2.24 2.99
N GLY A 220 18.36 -2.31 2.22
CA GLY A 220 17.89 -1.20 1.42
C GLY A 220 17.24 -1.68 0.14
N MET A 221 16.94 -0.74 -0.75
CA MET A 221 16.36 -0.95 -2.06
C MET A 221 17.01 0.02 -3.05
N ALA A 222 17.67 -0.54 -4.07
CA ALA A 222 18.31 0.21 -5.14
C ALA A 222 17.30 0.78 -6.17
N ASP A 223 16.08 0.22 -6.17
CA ASP A 223 14.93 0.59 -6.99
C ASP A 223 13.95 1.54 -6.27
N LEU A 224 14.31 2.09 -5.10
CA LEU A 224 13.48 3.07 -4.41
C LEU A 224 14.29 4.26 -3.86
N GLY A 225 14.10 5.43 -4.46
CA GLY A 225 14.54 6.72 -3.98
C GLY A 225 13.51 7.81 -4.29
N GLY A 226 13.89 9.06 -4.05
CA GLY A 226 13.08 10.22 -4.41
C GLY A 226 12.79 10.35 -5.91
N LEU A 227 13.63 9.80 -6.79
CA LEU A 227 13.41 9.77 -8.24
C LEU A 227 12.30 8.81 -8.65
N ASP A 228 12.11 7.72 -7.92
CA ASP A 228 11.09 6.71 -8.22
C ASP A 228 9.70 7.25 -7.79
N LEU A 229 9.66 8.11 -6.77
CA LEU A 229 8.51 8.97 -6.47
C LEU A 229 8.27 10.06 -7.53
N ASP A 230 9.33 10.63 -8.13
CA ASP A 230 9.19 11.59 -9.24
C ASP A 230 8.60 10.91 -10.49
N GLU A 231 9.03 9.69 -10.82
CA GLU A 231 8.51 8.94 -11.97
C GLU A 231 7.05 8.48 -11.75
N ALA A 232 6.68 8.07 -10.53
CA ALA A 232 5.28 7.77 -10.20
C ALA A 232 4.36 9.00 -10.36
N LEU A 233 4.81 10.17 -9.90
CA LEU A 233 4.08 11.44 -10.13
C LEU A 233 4.05 11.85 -11.60
N LEU A 234 5.11 11.55 -12.37
CA LEU A 234 5.15 11.76 -13.82
C LEU A 234 4.14 10.86 -14.54
N GLY A 235 3.98 9.60 -14.12
CA GLY A 235 2.93 8.69 -14.59
C GLY A 235 1.53 9.27 -14.36
N ARG A 236 1.25 9.71 -13.12
CA ARG A 236 -0.02 10.39 -12.77
C ARG A 236 -0.26 11.66 -13.59
N LEU A 237 0.78 12.45 -13.86
CA LEU A 237 0.68 13.61 -14.73
C LEU A 237 0.36 13.22 -16.18
N GLY A 238 0.85 12.05 -16.63
CA GLY A 238 0.49 11.44 -17.90
C GLY A 238 -0.95 10.95 -18.00
N GLU A 239 -1.54 10.45 -16.90
CA GLU A 239 -2.98 10.16 -16.85
C GLU A 239 -3.81 11.44 -17.05
N LEU A 240 -3.38 12.56 -16.46
CA LEU A 240 -4.09 13.84 -16.48
C LEU A 240 -3.94 14.59 -17.82
N VAL A 241 -2.79 14.47 -18.49
CA VAL A 241 -2.48 15.23 -19.74
C VAL A 241 -2.55 14.35 -20.99
N GLY A 242 -2.14 13.08 -20.90
CA GLY A 242 -1.94 12.21 -22.04
C GLY A 242 -3.23 11.79 -22.76
N GLY A 243 -4.37 11.79 -22.06
CA GLY A 243 -5.68 11.55 -22.67
C GLY A 243 -6.16 12.70 -23.55
N GLU A 244 -6.05 13.94 -23.05
CA GLU A 244 -6.48 15.14 -23.79
C GLU A 244 -5.47 15.58 -24.86
N GLN A 245 -4.17 15.43 -24.59
CA GLN A 245 -3.09 15.89 -25.45
C GLN A 245 -2.03 14.80 -25.72
N PRO A 246 -2.41 13.67 -26.35
CA PRO A 246 -1.50 12.52 -26.56
C PRO A 246 -0.27 12.87 -27.40
N ALA A 247 -0.40 13.79 -28.38
CA ALA A 247 0.74 14.25 -29.18
C ALA A 247 1.73 15.09 -28.34
N LEU A 248 1.24 15.89 -27.40
CA LEU A 248 2.08 16.67 -26.49
C LEU A 248 2.79 15.74 -25.50
N TRP A 249 2.05 14.86 -24.85
CA TRP A 249 2.60 13.91 -23.89
C TRP A 249 3.58 12.93 -24.53
N GLY A 250 3.29 12.48 -25.76
CA GLY A 250 4.21 11.67 -26.56
C GLY A 250 5.55 12.36 -26.81
N ARG A 251 5.55 13.68 -27.08
CA ARG A 251 6.76 14.50 -27.27
C ARG A 251 7.61 14.59 -26.00
N LEU A 252 6.96 14.68 -24.84
CA LEU A 252 7.61 14.79 -23.52
C LEU A 252 8.20 13.45 -23.05
N THR A 253 7.56 12.34 -23.38
CA THR A 253 7.97 10.99 -22.98
C THR A 253 8.98 10.35 -23.95
N ARG A 254 8.87 10.62 -25.26
CA ARG A 254 9.75 10.10 -26.32
C ARG A 254 10.41 11.24 -27.11
N PRO A 255 11.39 11.95 -26.52
CA PRO A 255 12.08 13.06 -27.18
C PRO A 255 13.02 12.60 -28.29
N GLU A 256 12.82 13.13 -29.50
CA GLU A 256 13.63 12.87 -30.70
C GLU A 256 14.61 14.01 -31.04
N THR A 257 14.33 15.24 -30.57
CA THR A 257 15.16 16.43 -30.86
C THR A 257 15.62 17.10 -29.57
N THR A 258 16.73 17.85 -29.61
CA THR A 258 17.27 18.56 -28.44
C THR A 258 16.23 19.47 -27.76
N GLY A 259 15.31 20.07 -28.53
CA GLY A 259 14.20 20.84 -27.95
C GLY A 259 13.25 19.98 -27.11
N GLN A 260 12.88 18.80 -27.60
CA GLN A 260 12.02 17.86 -26.86
C GLN A 260 12.72 17.28 -25.63
N TRP A 261 14.04 17.07 -25.70
CA TRP A 261 14.84 16.70 -24.54
C TRP A 261 14.83 17.79 -23.47
N ARG A 262 14.85 19.08 -23.84
CA ARG A 262 14.71 20.20 -22.88
C ARG A 262 13.34 20.21 -22.24
N ASP A 263 12.28 20.08 -23.05
CA ASP A 263 10.89 19.98 -22.55
C ASP A 263 10.78 18.83 -21.52
N ARG A 264 11.35 17.65 -21.81
CA ARG A 264 11.36 16.51 -20.89
C ARG A 264 12.09 16.80 -19.57
N GLN A 265 13.24 17.46 -19.61
CA GLN A 265 13.96 17.83 -18.38
C GLN A 265 13.21 18.89 -17.57
N GLN A 266 12.69 19.93 -18.23
CA GLN A 266 11.88 20.95 -17.56
C GLN A 266 10.65 20.33 -16.86
N LEU A 267 9.99 19.37 -17.50
CA LEU A 267 8.90 18.61 -16.91
C LEU A 267 9.34 17.81 -15.68
N ARG A 268 10.47 17.09 -15.75
CA ARG A 268 11.00 16.30 -14.63
C ARG A 268 11.42 17.17 -13.44
N ASP A 269 12.02 18.33 -13.69
CA ASP A 269 12.35 19.28 -12.63
C ASP A 269 11.09 19.93 -12.03
N ALA A 270 10.05 20.20 -12.83
CA ALA A 270 8.76 20.69 -12.34
C ALA A 270 8.02 19.64 -11.47
N VAL A 271 8.07 18.35 -11.86
CA VAL A 271 7.50 17.24 -11.06
C VAL A 271 8.25 17.07 -9.74
N ARG A 272 9.60 17.13 -9.75
CA ARG A 272 10.40 17.10 -8.51
C ARG A 272 10.06 18.28 -7.59
N GLY A 273 9.98 19.49 -8.15
CA GLY A 273 9.58 20.68 -7.40
C GLY A 273 8.18 20.54 -6.79
N ALA A 274 7.23 19.94 -7.51
CA ALA A 274 5.91 19.63 -7.00
C ALA A 274 5.94 18.60 -5.86
N LYS A 275 6.65 17.48 -5.99
CA LYS A 275 6.85 16.49 -4.91
C LYS A 275 7.39 17.13 -3.63
N GLU A 276 8.45 17.93 -3.78
CA GLU A 276 9.07 18.65 -2.67
C GLU A 276 8.11 19.67 -2.04
N MET A 277 7.29 20.35 -2.85
CA MET A 277 6.29 21.29 -2.33
C MET A 277 5.12 20.58 -1.64
N LEU A 278 4.65 19.45 -2.16
CA LEU A 278 3.59 18.60 -1.56
C LEU A 278 3.99 18.01 -0.19
N SER A 279 5.28 17.94 0.12
CA SER A 279 5.74 17.62 1.48
C SER A 279 5.35 18.72 2.50
N ARG A 280 5.12 19.96 2.06
CA ARG A 280 4.77 21.13 2.88
C ARG A 280 3.31 21.59 2.71
N VAL A 281 2.74 21.52 1.50
CA VAL A 281 1.36 21.95 1.19
C VAL A 281 0.49 20.79 0.70
N SER A 282 -0.80 21.05 0.44
CA SER A 282 -1.77 20.05 -0.03
C SER A 282 -1.90 19.94 -1.56
N VAL A 283 -1.54 20.99 -2.32
CA VAL A 283 -1.65 21.04 -3.79
C VAL A 283 -0.42 21.76 -4.37
N ALA A 284 0.11 21.25 -5.48
CA ALA A 284 1.24 21.82 -6.20
C ALA A 284 0.95 21.95 -7.70
N PRO A 285 1.09 23.14 -8.32
CA PRO A 285 0.97 23.31 -9.76
C PRO A 285 2.24 22.83 -10.47
N VAL A 286 2.09 22.01 -11.50
CA VAL A 286 3.16 21.58 -12.41
C VAL A 286 3.05 22.33 -13.72
N ALA A 287 4.12 23.02 -14.12
CA ALA A 287 4.22 23.59 -15.47
C ALA A 287 4.62 22.48 -16.45
N VAL A 288 3.71 22.14 -17.38
CA VAL A 288 3.96 21.13 -18.43
C VAL A 288 4.35 21.87 -19.71
N PRO A 289 5.54 21.64 -20.28
CA PRO A 289 5.98 22.38 -21.46
C PRO A 289 5.05 22.16 -22.67
N GLY A 290 4.49 23.25 -23.20
CA GLY A 290 3.48 23.23 -24.25
C GLY A 290 2.03 23.30 -23.77
N LEU A 291 1.76 23.30 -22.46
CA LEU A 291 0.50 23.76 -21.88
C LEU A 291 0.64 25.22 -21.41
N GLU A 292 -0.41 26.03 -21.61
CA GLU A 292 -0.50 27.37 -21.03
C GLU A 292 -0.89 27.32 -19.54
N ALA A 293 -1.73 26.35 -19.15
CA ALA A 293 -2.17 26.14 -17.78
C ALA A 293 -1.28 25.14 -17.03
N THR A 294 -1.07 25.38 -15.73
CA THR A 294 -0.40 24.42 -14.84
C THR A 294 -1.37 23.31 -14.42
N VAL A 295 -0.89 22.07 -14.39
CA VAL A 295 -1.67 20.91 -13.92
C VAL A 295 -1.48 20.75 -12.40
N PRO A 296 -2.55 20.70 -11.59
CA PRO A 296 -2.42 20.48 -10.16
C PRO A 296 -2.16 19.01 -9.82
N LEU A 297 -1.12 18.74 -9.04
CA LEU A 297 -0.94 17.49 -8.29
C LEU A 297 -1.29 17.72 -6.83
N THR A 298 -1.89 16.73 -6.17
CA THR A 298 -2.28 16.84 -4.75
C THR A 298 -1.38 16.00 -3.84
N ARG A 299 -1.40 16.29 -2.54
CA ARG A 299 -0.77 15.43 -1.53
C ARG A 299 -1.41 14.04 -1.49
N GLU A 300 -2.71 13.94 -1.75
CA GLU A 300 -3.39 12.63 -1.85
C GLU A 300 -2.89 11.83 -3.06
N ASP A 301 -2.52 12.46 -4.18
CA ASP A 301 -1.82 11.78 -5.28
C ASP A 301 -0.44 11.25 -4.84
N LEU A 302 0.41 12.11 -4.26
CA LEU A 302 1.73 11.70 -3.77
C LEU A 302 1.62 10.58 -2.73
N GLU A 303 0.74 10.71 -1.73
CA GLU A 303 0.62 9.71 -0.68
C GLU A 303 0.05 8.39 -1.21
N ARG A 304 -0.93 8.43 -2.13
CA ARG A 304 -1.48 7.21 -2.78
C ARG A 304 -0.41 6.46 -3.57
N LEU A 305 0.38 7.17 -4.38
CA LEU A 305 1.43 6.58 -5.22
C LEU A 305 2.65 6.13 -4.40
N ALA A 306 3.00 6.86 -3.34
CA ALA A 306 4.13 6.52 -2.48
C ALA A 306 3.81 5.37 -1.51
N THR A 307 2.56 5.18 -1.10
CA THR A 307 2.17 4.14 -0.11
C THR A 307 2.70 2.74 -0.45
N PRO A 308 2.47 2.13 -1.63
CA PRO A 308 2.98 0.78 -1.93
C PRO A 308 4.51 0.69 -1.89
N LEU A 309 5.21 1.74 -2.35
CA LEU A 309 6.66 1.82 -2.33
C LEU A 309 7.20 1.94 -0.88
N LEU A 310 6.56 2.76 -0.06
CA LEU A 310 6.95 2.95 1.34
C LEU A 310 6.58 1.75 2.22
N THR A 311 5.49 1.02 1.94
CA THR A 311 5.20 -0.24 2.63
C THR A 311 6.32 -1.26 2.42
N ARG A 312 6.85 -1.37 1.19
CA ARG A 312 8.08 -2.17 0.92
C ARG A 312 9.28 -1.66 1.72
N ALA A 313 9.47 -0.32 1.81
CA ALA A 313 10.55 0.30 2.57
C ALA A 313 10.50 -0.05 4.07
N VAL A 314 9.31 0.02 4.66
CA VAL A 314 9.09 -0.33 6.06
C VAL A 314 9.31 -1.82 6.31
N ALA A 315 8.84 -2.71 5.43
CA ALA A 315 9.09 -4.14 5.52
C ALA A 315 10.61 -4.44 5.48
N ARG A 316 11.34 -3.88 4.51
CA ARG A 316 12.81 -4.04 4.44
C ARG A 316 13.53 -3.44 5.64
N THR A 317 12.96 -2.39 6.27
CA THR A 317 13.50 -1.84 7.52
C THR A 317 13.34 -2.81 8.68
N ARG A 318 12.17 -3.45 8.81
CA ARG A 318 11.89 -4.49 9.82
C ARG A 318 12.83 -5.68 9.64
N GLU A 319 13.08 -6.11 8.40
CA GLU A 319 14.03 -7.17 8.06
C GLU A 319 15.45 -6.85 8.53
N VAL A 320 15.99 -5.67 8.20
CA VAL A 320 17.37 -5.29 8.60
C VAL A 320 17.52 -5.16 10.12
N ILE A 321 16.44 -4.82 10.84
CA ILE A 321 16.42 -4.84 12.31
C ILE A 321 16.48 -6.28 12.84
N ALA A 322 15.72 -7.22 12.25
CA ALA A 322 15.76 -8.63 12.59
C ALA A 322 17.10 -9.30 12.23
N GLU A 323 17.70 -8.96 11.08
CA GLU A 323 19.04 -9.39 10.65
C GLU A 323 20.11 -8.98 11.67
N ALA A 324 19.93 -7.87 12.38
CA ALA A 324 20.81 -7.43 13.47
C ALA A 324 20.61 -8.19 14.80
N GLY A 325 19.65 -9.13 14.87
CA GLY A 325 19.28 -9.86 16.08
C GLY A 325 18.42 -9.04 17.05
N LEU A 326 17.68 -8.05 16.55
CA LEU A 326 16.88 -7.12 17.36
C LEU A 326 15.41 -7.11 16.91
N THR A 327 14.54 -6.62 17.80
CA THR A 327 13.17 -6.18 17.47
C THR A 327 13.13 -4.64 17.51
N PRO A 328 12.17 -3.97 16.85
CA PRO A 328 12.13 -2.50 16.80
C PRO A 328 12.10 -1.81 18.17
N ASP A 329 11.38 -2.37 19.15
CA ASP A 329 11.31 -1.88 20.53
C ASP A 329 12.65 -1.96 21.30
N ARG A 330 13.61 -2.73 20.78
CA ARG A 330 14.98 -2.86 21.31
C ARG A 330 15.97 -1.86 20.71
N LEU A 331 15.53 -0.97 19.84
CA LEU A 331 16.36 0.12 19.32
C LEU A 331 16.35 1.31 20.28
N ALA A 332 17.53 1.87 20.55
CA ALA A 332 17.67 3.16 21.25
C ALA A 332 17.15 4.35 20.40
N GLY A 333 16.90 4.14 19.11
CA GLY A 333 16.32 5.13 18.21
C GLY A 333 16.24 4.66 16.75
N LEU A 334 15.32 5.28 16.01
CA LEU A 334 15.22 5.22 14.55
C LEU A 334 15.42 6.63 13.99
N PHE A 335 16.39 6.78 13.09
CA PHE A 335 16.87 8.07 12.59
C PHE A 335 16.63 8.19 11.09
N LEU A 336 15.94 9.25 10.67
CA LEU A 336 15.66 9.48 9.25
C LEU A 336 16.68 10.44 8.65
N VAL A 337 17.28 10.02 7.54
CA VAL A 337 18.31 10.73 6.76
C VAL A 337 17.87 10.78 5.30
N GLY A 338 18.52 11.63 4.49
CA GLY A 338 18.20 11.77 3.07
C GLY A 338 17.02 12.69 2.78
N GLY A 339 17.04 13.32 1.60
CA GLY A 339 16.07 14.36 1.24
C GLY A 339 14.62 13.88 1.14
N SER A 340 14.40 12.61 0.77
CA SER A 340 13.06 12.02 0.57
C SER A 340 12.39 11.66 1.90
N SER A 341 13.15 11.51 2.99
CA SER A 341 12.62 11.37 4.36
C SER A 341 11.79 12.57 4.83
N ARG A 342 11.82 13.70 4.12
CA ARG A 342 10.94 14.85 4.36
C ARG A 342 9.47 14.60 4.01
N VAL A 343 9.16 13.57 3.20
CA VAL A 343 7.78 13.23 2.84
C VAL A 343 7.06 12.74 4.11
N PRO A 344 6.01 13.43 4.64
CA PRO A 344 5.46 13.13 5.97
C PRO A 344 4.91 11.70 6.13
N LEU A 345 4.48 11.08 5.03
CA LEU A 345 4.03 9.69 5.00
C LEU A 345 5.13 8.70 5.42
N VAL A 346 6.41 8.98 5.16
CA VAL A 346 7.55 8.10 5.50
C VAL A 346 7.63 7.91 7.01
N ALA A 347 7.73 9.00 7.76
CA ALA A 347 7.81 8.97 9.23
C ALA A 347 6.53 8.38 9.86
N ARG A 348 5.37 8.68 9.28
CA ARG A 348 4.08 8.14 9.73
C ARG A 348 4.00 6.62 9.56
N LEU A 349 4.34 6.08 8.39
CA LEU A 349 4.31 4.63 8.16
C LEU A 349 5.34 3.90 9.03
N LEU A 350 6.58 4.39 9.09
CA LEU A 350 7.60 3.81 9.98
C LEU A 350 7.14 3.79 11.44
N HIS A 351 6.49 4.85 11.92
CA HIS A 351 5.97 4.89 13.29
C HIS A 351 4.83 3.89 13.51
N THR A 352 3.83 3.88 12.63
CA THR A 352 2.66 3.00 12.72
C THR A 352 3.05 1.51 12.70
N GLU A 353 4.02 1.15 11.86
CA GLU A 353 4.37 -0.24 11.58
C GLU A 353 5.51 -0.79 12.46
N LEU A 354 6.43 0.06 12.91
CA LEU A 354 7.56 -0.36 13.76
C LEU A 354 7.36 -0.03 15.24
N GLY A 355 6.36 0.80 15.59
CA GLY A 355 6.10 1.25 16.96
C GLY A 355 7.13 2.25 17.53
N VAL A 356 8.28 2.40 16.87
CA VAL A 356 9.34 3.36 17.23
C VAL A 356 9.01 4.73 16.62
N ALA A 357 9.10 5.81 17.39
CA ALA A 357 8.97 7.16 16.86
C ALA A 357 10.25 7.57 16.09
N PRO A 358 10.21 7.78 14.76
CA PRO A 358 11.40 8.17 14.02
C PRO A 358 11.80 9.61 14.36
N THR A 359 13.09 9.87 14.58
CA THR A 359 13.57 11.25 14.66
C THR A 359 13.79 11.79 13.25
N VAL A 360 12.97 12.78 12.86
CA VAL A 360 13.13 13.57 11.64
C VAL A 360 14.01 14.78 11.93
N LEU A 361 14.89 15.15 10.99
CA LEU A 361 15.72 16.35 11.06
C LEU A 361 15.19 17.42 10.11
N GLU A 362 15.39 18.70 10.45
CA GLU A 362 14.95 19.81 9.59
C GLU A 362 15.74 19.88 8.27
N GLN A 363 17.03 19.52 8.34
CA GLN A 363 17.98 19.49 7.22
C GLN A 363 18.65 18.11 7.16
N PRO A 364 17.96 17.03 6.69
CA PRO A 364 18.51 15.67 6.64
C PRO A 364 19.75 15.50 5.72
N GLU A 365 20.12 16.50 4.92
CA GLU A 365 21.32 16.50 4.06
C GLU A 365 22.64 16.96 4.73
N LEU A 366 22.61 17.73 5.83
CA LEU A 366 23.84 18.09 6.57
C LEU A 366 24.40 17.01 7.54
N PRO A 367 23.56 16.20 8.22
CA PRO A 367 23.96 15.25 9.26
C PRO A 367 25.08 14.29 8.87
N VAL A 368 25.08 13.81 7.63
CA VAL A 368 26.10 12.87 7.16
C VAL A 368 27.46 13.56 7.05
N ALA A 369 27.53 14.77 6.49
CA ALA A 369 28.75 15.55 6.39
C ALA A 369 29.25 16.07 7.76
N GLU A 370 28.35 16.54 8.63
CA GLU A 370 28.71 16.98 9.99
C GLU A 370 29.11 15.81 10.89
N GLY A 371 28.42 14.67 10.77
CA GLY A 371 28.78 13.42 11.41
C GLY A 371 30.13 12.89 10.94
N ALA A 372 30.46 13.02 9.66
CA ALA A 372 31.77 12.61 9.13
C ALA A 372 32.94 13.39 9.76
N LEU A 373 32.75 14.68 10.10
CA LEU A 373 33.79 15.49 10.78
C LEU A 373 34.17 14.97 12.17
N THR A 374 33.30 14.20 12.85
CA THR A 374 33.61 13.59 14.15
C THR A 374 34.72 12.53 14.04
N ASP A 375 34.89 11.91 12.86
CA ASP A 375 35.94 10.92 12.59
C ASP A 375 37.35 11.52 12.52
N LEU A 376 37.48 12.84 12.64
CA LEU A 376 38.76 13.52 12.80
C LEU A 376 38.66 14.34 14.10
N PRO A 377 38.96 13.79 15.28
CA PRO A 377 38.87 14.53 16.54
C PRO A 377 39.79 15.75 16.55
N LEU A 378 39.41 16.82 17.26
CA LEU A 378 40.30 17.95 17.50
C LEU A 378 41.49 17.51 18.36
N PRO A 379 42.73 17.94 18.07
CA PRO A 379 43.89 17.63 18.90
C PRO A 379 43.65 18.05 20.36
N ARG A 380 43.67 17.09 21.29
CA ARG A 380 43.55 17.37 22.73
C ARG A 380 44.70 18.31 23.13
N ARG A 381 44.36 19.57 23.44
CA ARG A 381 45.31 20.56 24.00
C ARG A 381 46.01 19.92 25.20
N SER A 382 47.29 19.60 25.03
CA SER A 382 48.11 19.08 26.13
C SER A 382 48.13 20.12 27.25
N ARG A 383 47.62 19.74 28.42
CA ARG A 383 47.64 20.60 29.59
C ARG A 383 49.08 20.69 30.07
N ARG A 384 49.83 21.64 29.50
CA ARG A 384 51.25 21.88 29.77
C ARG A 384 51.48 21.84 31.28
N PRO A 385 52.42 21.03 31.80
CA PRO A 385 52.68 20.99 33.23
C PRO A 385 52.98 22.40 33.73
N ALA A 386 52.32 22.82 34.81
CA ALA A 386 52.66 24.07 35.45
C ALA A 386 54.14 24.00 35.90
N PRO A 387 54.94 25.06 35.68
CA PRO A 387 56.33 25.06 36.15
C PRO A 387 56.34 24.89 37.68
N ALA A 388 57.23 24.02 38.16
CA ALA A 388 57.37 23.79 39.60
C ALA A 388 58.04 24.99 40.27
N GLY A 389 57.39 25.53 41.31
CA GLY A 389 57.83 26.70 42.08
C GLY A 389 56.90 27.91 41.87
N ALA A 390 56.42 28.60 42.91
CA ALA A 390 56.78 28.57 44.33
C ALA A 390 55.56 28.34 45.24
N ALA A 391 55.80 27.82 46.45
CA ALA A 391 54.77 27.69 47.48
C ALA A 391 54.43 29.06 48.08
N ALA A 392 53.13 29.33 48.22
CA ALA A 392 52.61 30.46 49.01
C ALA A 392 51.86 29.91 50.22
N LEU A 393 52.17 30.45 51.41
CA LEU A 393 51.68 29.99 52.71
C LEU A 393 50.21 30.35 52.93
N ALA A 394 49.49 29.50 53.67
CA ALA A 394 48.11 29.74 54.09
C ALA A 394 48.03 30.65 55.34
N PRO A 395 47.04 31.57 55.42
CA PRO A 395 46.66 32.25 56.66
C PRO A 395 45.62 31.43 57.47
N PRO A 396 45.41 31.75 58.77
CA PRO A 396 44.81 30.81 59.74
C PRO A 396 43.29 30.93 59.94
N ALA A 397 42.72 29.94 60.65
CA ALA A 397 41.31 29.81 60.95
C ALA A 397 40.86 30.41 62.30
N GLY A 398 39.56 30.68 62.44
CA GLY A 398 38.84 30.90 63.70
C GLY A 398 37.46 31.56 63.46
N PRO A 399 36.57 31.66 64.47
CA PRO A 399 36.19 30.67 65.48
C PRO A 399 34.67 30.30 65.37
N PRO A 400 34.12 29.36 66.16
CA PRO A 400 32.81 28.74 65.89
C PRO A 400 31.62 29.25 66.74
N GLY A 401 30.39 29.03 66.24
CA GLY A 401 29.10 29.25 66.91
C GLY A 401 28.15 30.14 66.09
N THR A 402 26.81 30.00 66.09
CA THR A 402 25.88 29.08 66.81
C THR A 402 24.60 28.87 65.97
N THR A 403 23.87 27.79 66.21
CA THR A 403 22.51 27.54 65.65
C THR A 403 21.40 28.10 66.54
N PRO A 404 20.26 28.53 65.95
CA PRO A 404 18.97 28.24 66.57
C PRO A 404 17.84 27.82 65.59
N THR A 405 17.23 26.66 65.88
CA THR A 405 15.77 26.38 65.98
C THR A 405 14.72 27.10 65.11
N GLY A 406 13.79 26.33 64.51
CA GLY A 406 12.41 26.77 64.18
C GLY A 406 11.51 26.94 65.43
N PRO A 407 10.17 27.12 65.35
CA PRO A 407 9.27 26.37 64.42
C PRO A 407 8.00 27.14 63.89
N ASP A 408 7.19 26.40 63.12
CA ASP A 408 5.71 26.37 62.94
C ASP A 408 4.78 27.57 62.60
N ASP A 409 3.76 27.21 61.79
CA ASP A 409 2.37 27.70 61.62
C ASP A 409 1.98 29.08 61.02
N GLY A 410 0.95 29.03 60.14
CA GLY A 410 -0.03 30.12 59.95
C GLY A 410 -0.25 30.72 58.54
N THR A 411 -1.30 30.29 57.83
CA THR A 411 -1.91 30.96 56.64
C THR A 411 -2.88 32.09 57.08
N PRO A 412 -3.61 32.86 56.22
CA PRO A 412 -3.39 33.36 54.84
C PRO A 412 -3.62 34.89 54.67
N ALA A 413 -3.20 35.53 53.56
CA ALA A 413 -3.86 36.74 52.99
C ALA A 413 -3.32 37.17 51.60
N ALA A 414 -4.21 37.69 50.74
CA ALA A 414 -3.92 38.59 49.61
C ALA A 414 -4.32 40.05 50.02
N PRO A 415 -4.10 41.17 49.26
CA PRO A 415 -4.47 41.34 47.84
C PRO A 415 -3.64 42.33 46.96
N GLY A 416 -4.02 42.44 45.68
CA GLY A 416 -3.68 43.53 44.75
C GLY A 416 -3.04 43.06 43.42
N GLY A 417 -3.38 43.56 42.23
CA GLY A 417 -4.47 44.48 41.85
C GLY A 417 -4.39 44.92 40.36
N THR A 418 -5.46 44.67 39.60
CA THR A 418 -5.93 45.39 38.37
C THR A 418 -4.98 45.78 37.22
N LEU A 419 -5.19 45.16 36.04
CA LEU A 419 -5.85 45.70 34.80
C LEU A 419 -5.43 47.09 34.23
N PRO A 420 -5.59 47.39 32.91
CA PRO A 420 -6.70 46.93 32.05
C PRO A 420 -6.42 46.57 30.57
N ALA A 421 -7.47 46.09 29.90
CA ALA A 421 -7.60 45.98 28.44
C ALA A 421 -8.79 46.83 27.95
N GLY A 422 -8.78 47.22 26.66
CA GLY A 422 -9.87 47.90 25.94
C GLY A 422 -9.39 48.99 24.98
N PRO A 423 -10.21 49.47 24.03
CA PRO A 423 -11.65 49.19 23.87
C PRO A 423 -12.06 48.56 22.52
N SER A 424 -13.30 48.09 22.45
CA SER A 424 -14.00 47.72 21.22
C SER A 424 -14.39 48.95 20.39
N GLY A 425 -14.45 48.80 19.06
CA GLY A 425 -15.04 49.76 18.12
C GLY A 425 -16.21 49.15 17.35
N THR A 426 -17.23 49.95 17.01
CA THR A 426 -18.54 49.48 16.52
C THR A 426 -18.93 50.15 15.19
N LEU A 427 -19.72 49.44 14.37
CA LEU A 427 -20.53 49.92 13.22
C LEU A 427 -19.79 50.32 11.91
N PRO A 428 -20.48 50.40 10.74
CA PRO A 428 -21.86 50.00 10.41
C PRO A 428 -21.98 49.04 9.18
N ALA A 429 -23.21 48.67 8.83
CA ALA A 429 -23.56 47.87 7.64
C ALA A 429 -24.16 48.73 6.50
N ALA A 430 -23.98 48.28 5.25
CA ALA A 430 -24.76 48.60 4.06
C ALA A 430 -24.36 47.64 2.92
N ALA A 431 -25.20 47.24 1.95
CA ALA A 431 -26.65 47.19 1.85
C ALA A 431 -27.05 46.39 0.59
N THR A 432 -28.14 45.62 0.61
CA THR A 432 -28.96 45.31 -0.59
C THR A 432 -30.28 44.62 -0.23
N GLY A 433 -31.41 45.16 -0.73
CA GLY A 433 -32.52 44.33 -1.24
C GLY A 433 -33.75 44.02 -0.35
N GLY A 434 -34.74 44.93 -0.35
CA GLY A 434 -36.11 44.57 -0.79
C GLY A 434 -37.16 44.03 0.21
N THR A 435 -37.96 44.94 0.79
CA THR A 435 -39.33 44.69 1.30
C THR A 435 -40.31 44.54 0.12
N LEU A 436 -41.39 43.72 0.13
CA LEU A 436 -42.71 43.98 0.75
C LEU A 436 -43.69 42.77 0.64
N LEU A 437 -44.48 42.58 1.71
CA LEU A 437 -45.88 42.10 1.81
C LEU A 437 -46.62 41.49 0.59
N ALA A 438 -47.26 40.32 0.76
CA ALA A 438 -48.74 40.16 0.90
C ALA A 438 -49.26 38.71 0.71
N THR A 439 -50.32 38.34 1.45
CA THR A 439 -51.15 37.11 1.29
C THR A 439 -52.28 37.31 0.26
N PRO A 440 -52.80 36.26 -0.40
CA PRO A 440 -54.11 35.65 -0.03
C PRO A 440 -54.13 34.10 -0.13
N VAL A 441 -54.84 33.35 0.73
CA VAL A 441 -56.29 32.99 0.73
C VAL A 441 -56.77 32.12 -0.46
N ALA A 442 -57.21 30.91 -0.07
CA ALA A 442 -58.03 29.83 -0.69
C ALA A 442 -59.02 30.18 -1.84
N PRO A 443 -59.53 29.19 -2.62
CA PRO A 443 -60.56 28.26 -2.11
C PRO A 443 -60.57 26.80 -2.64
N THR A 444 -61.29 25.93 -1.92
CA THR A 444 -61.86 24.65 -2.41
C THR A 444 -63.18 24.88 -3.15
N PRO A 445 -63.71 23.89 -3.90
CA PRO A 445 -65.03 23.40 -3.51
C PRO A 445 -65.32 21.89 -3.68
N VAL A 446 -66.39 21.51 -2.96
CA VAL A 446 -67.08 20.21 -2.78
C VAL A 446 -67.79 19.68 -4.06
N GLY A 447 -68.01 18.35 -4.20
CA GLY A 447 -69.03 17.80 -5.11
C GLY A 447 -69.12 16.26 -5.25
N VAL A 448 -70.30 15.67 -5.03
CA VAL A 448 -70.65 14.21 -4.98
C VAL A 448 -72.18 14.05 -5.19
N PRO A 449 -72.80 12.95 -5.73
CA PRO A 449 -72.32 11.70 -6.37
C PRO A 449 -72.89 11.48 -7.82
N GLY A 450 -72.77 10.25 -8.40
CA GLY A 450 -73.57 9.82 -9.56
C GLY A 450 -73.25 8.41 -10.12
N GLN A 451 -74.27 7.69 -10.61
CA GLN A 451 -74.17 6.31 -11.18
C GLN A 451 -74.08 6.29 -12.73
N GLY A 452 -73.52 5.20 -13.28
CA GLY A 452 -74.08 4.50 -14.46
C GLY A 452 -73.35 4.63 -15.81
N GLY A 453 -73.23 3.52 -16.54
CA GLY A 453 -72.89 3.54 -17.98
C GLY A 453 -72.02 2.37 -18.53
N HIS A 454 -72.66 1.35 -19.10
CA HIS A 454 -72.10 0.52 -20.20
C HIS A 454 -71.95 1.38 -21.49
N PRO A 455 -71.21 0.99 -22.57
CA PRO A 455 -71.18 -0.37 -23.16
C PRO A 455 -69.90 -0.82 -23.93
N ALA A 456 -69.98 -2.05 -24.50
CA ALA A 456 -69.35 -2.61 -25.72
C ALA A 456 -67.83 -2.40 -26.02
N GLY A 457 -67.10 -3.35 -26.62
CA GLY A 457 -67.43 -4.69 -27.12
C GLY A 457 -66.40 -5.12 -28.18
N THR A 458 -66.14 -6.42 -28.36
CA THR A 458 -65.22 -6.92 -29.41
C THR A 458 -65.77 -8.17 -30.09
N GLY A 459 -65.75 -8.17 -31.43
CA GLY A 459 -66.25 -9.25 -32.28
C GLY A 459 -65.13 -10.06 -32.95
N TRP A 460 -65.47 -11.28 -33.35
CA TRP A 460 -64.72 -12.19 -34.22
C TRP A 460 -65.08 -11.93 -35.70
N PRO A 461 -64.25 -12.26 -36.73
CA PRO A 461 -63.98 -13.64 -37.22
C PRO A 461 -62.49 -13.88 -37.61
N GLY A 462 -62.01 -15.02 -38.13
CA GLY A 462 -62.61 -16.32 -38.52
C GLY A 462 -61.53 -17.35 -38.95
N VAL A 463 -61.93 -18.59 -39.28
CA VAL A 463 -61.06 -19.76 -39.64
C VAL A 463 -60.93 -19.92 -41.18
N PRO A 464 -60.02 -20.75 -41.77
CA PRO A 464 -59.97 -22.25 -41.70
C PRO A 464 -58.53 -22.83 -41.53
N GLY A 465 -58.25 -24.12 -41.32
CA GLY A 465 -59.05 -25.34 -41.13
C GLY A 465 -58.35 -26.59 -41.75
N THR A 466 -58.43 -27.79 -41.15
CA THR A 466 -58.17 -29.10 -41.82
C THR A 466 -58.57 -30.33 -40.97
N GLY A 467 -59.26 -31.28 -41.61
CA GLY A 467 -58.96 -32.72 -41.55
C GLY A 467 -59.16 -33.55 -40.26
N SER A 468 -60.38 -34.04 -40.04
CA SER A 468 -60.70 -35.27 -39.25
C SER A 468 -60.32 -36.56 -40.05
N PRO A 469 -60.64 -37.82 -39.64
CA PRO A 469 -61.33 -38.30 -38.42
C PRO A 469 -60.75 -39.58 -37.75
N THR A 470 -61.28 -39.96 -36.58
CA THR A 470 -62.01 -41.24 -36.37
C THR A 470 -62.61 -41.32 -34.95
N SER A 471 -63.79 -41.92 -34.88
CA SER A 471 -64.61 -42.30 -33.71
C SER A 471 -64.98 -43.80 -33.93
N PRO A 472 -65.65 -44.58 -33.02
CA PRO A 472 -66.63 -44.10 -32.03
C PRO A 472 -66.79 -44.90 -30.70
N GLU A 473 -67.70 -44.40 -29.84
CA GLU A 473 -68.73 -45.11 -29.02
C GLU A 473 -68.38 -46.35 -28.13
N ALA A 474 -69.17 -46.74 -27.12
CA ALA A 474 -70.16 -46.07 -26.25
C ALA A 474 -70.59 -47.04 -25.11
N GLY A 475 -71.19 -46.49 -24.04
CA GLY A 475 -72.30 -47.11 -23.28
C GLY A 475 -72.09 -48.38 -22.44
N GLY A 476 -72.44 -48.33 -21.14
CA GLY A 476 -72.65 -49.54 -20.33
C GLY A 476 -72.57 -49.37 -18.81
N GLN A 477 -73.72 -49.19 -18.15
CA GLN A 477 -73.97 -49.60 -16.75
C GLN A 477 -74.88 -50.87 -16.78
N PRO A 478 -75.20 -51.61 -15.67
CA PRO A 478 -74.97 -51.35 -14.22
C PRO A 478 -74.56 -52.57 -13.33
N VAL A 479 -74.49 -52.35 -11.99
CA VAL A 479 -74.48 -53.32 -10.85
C VAL A 479 -73.24 -54.27 -10.73
N GLY A 480 -72.65 -54.57 -9.57
CA GLY A 480 -72.97 -54.30 -8.15
C GLY A 480 -71.73 -54.28 -7.22
N PRO A 481 -71.89 -54.30 -5.88
CA PRO A 481 -71.01 -53.56 -4.97
C PRO A 481 -69.89 -54.36 -4.26
N VAL A 482 -69.16 -53.61 -3.40
CA VAL A 482 -68.23 -54.02 -2.30
C VAL A 482 -66.74 -53.73 -2.55
N ARG A 483 -66.07 -53.20 -1.51
CA ARG A 483 -64.61 -52.91 -1.38
C ARG A 483 -64.00 -51.85 -2.32
N ARG A 484 -64.38 -50.57 -2.17
CA ARG A 484 -63.61 -49.45 -2.76
C ARG A 484 -63.22 -48.28 -1.84
N GLU A 485 -63.77 -48.18 -0.62
CA GLU A 485 -63.47 -47.04 0.27
C GLU A 485 -62.11 -47.13 0.97
N ARG A 486 -61.74 -48.30 1.53
CA ARG A 486 -60.46 -48.45 2.25
C ARG A 486 -59.23 -48.08 1.40
N ARG A 487 -59.22 -48.39 0.10
CA ARG A 487 -58.06 -48.07 -0.77
C ARG A 487 -57.97 -46.57 -1.10
N ARG A 488 -59.09 -45.84 -1.20
CA ARG A 488 -59.07 -44.38 -1.35
C ARG A 488 -58.60 -43.70 -0.07
N TRP A 489 -58.99 -44.21 1.09
CA TRP A 489 -58.51 -43.68 2.38
C TRP A 489 -57.00 -43.87 2.56
N TRP A 490 -56.46 -45.06 2.25
CA TRP A 490 -55.00 -45.29 2.30
C TRP A 490 -54.20 -44.48 1.27
N ILE A 491 -54.74 -44.26 0.06
CA ILE A 491 -54.08 -43.40 -0.94
C ILE A 491 -54.14 -41.92 -0.52
N GLY A 492 -55.27 -41.45 0.03
CA GLY A 492 -55.41 -40.10 0.55
C GLY A 492 -54.53 -39.84 1.78
N LEU A 493 -54.42 -40.81 2.69
CA LEU A 493 -53.54 -40.73 3.86
C LEU A 493 -52.06 -40.83 3.47
N GLY A 494 -51.72 -41.66 2.48
CA GLY A 494 -50.37 -41.72 1.90
C GLY A 494 -49.97 -40.44 1.19
N ALA A 495 -50.87 -39.85 0.39
CA ALA A 495 -50.65 -38.55 -0.25
C ALA A 495 -50.58 -37.41 0.76
N GLY A 496 -51.39 -37.45 1.83
CA GLY A 496 -51.34 -36.50 2.94
C GLY A 496 -50.05 -36.58 3.74
N LEU A 497 -49.56 -37.79 4.04
CA LEU A 497 -48.26 -38.01 4.69
C LEU A 497 -47.09 -37.64 3.79
N ALA A 498 -47.17 -37.91 2.49
CA ALA A 498 -46.16 -37.47 1.53
C ALA A 498 -46.13 -35.94 1.41
N LEU A 499 -47.29 -35.28 1.34
CA LEU A 499 -47.38 -33.81 1.30
C LEU A 499 -46.92 -33.18 2.61
N ALA A 500 -47.29 -33.74 3.77
CA ALA A 500 -46.80 -33.30 5.08
C ALA A 500 -45.29 -33.55 5.24
N GLY A 501 -44.76 -34.63 4.68
CA GLY A 501 -43.32 -34.91 4.61
C GLY A 501 -42.58 -33.92 3.71
N VAL A 502 -43.13 -33.58 2.54
CA VAL A 502 -42.57 -32.56 1.63
C VAL A 502 -42.67 -31.16 2.24
N LEU A 503 -43.78 -30.80 2.87
CA LEU A 503 -43.94 -29.52 3.57
C LEU A 503 -43.06 -29.43 4.81
N GLY A 504 -42.88 -30.53 5.55
CA GLY A 504 -41.95 -30.62 6.68
C GLY A 504 -40.49 -30.55 6.23
N ALA A 505 -40.12 -31.22 5.15
CA ALA A 505 -38.79 -31.15 4.55
C ALA A 505 -38.51 -29.76 3.95
N ALA A 506 -39.50 -29.14 3.30
CA ALA A 506 -39.40 -27.77 2.81
C ALA A 506 -39.29 -26.78 3.98
N ALA A 507 -40.10 -26.91 5.03
CA ALA A 507 -39.99 -26.10 6.24
C ALA A 507 -38.59 -26.24 6.84
N LEU A 508 -38.10 -27.46 7.06
CA LEU A 508 -36.73 -27.72 7.53
C LEU A 508 -35.66 -27.13 6.59
N TRP A 509 -35.85 -27.17 5.26
CA TRP A 509 -34.91 -26.60 4.29
C TRP A 509 -34.91 -25.06 4.28
N PHE A 510 -36.07 -24.44 4.53
CA PHE A 510 -36.22 -22.98 4.62
C PHE A 510 -35.91 -22.42 6.03
N THR A 511 -35.98 -23.22 7.10
CA THR A 511 -35.70 -22.79 8.48
C THR A 511 -34.37 -23.29 9.03
N ARG A 512 -33.67 -24.21 8.34
CA ARG A 512 -32.31 -24.60 8.71
C ARG A 512 -31.37 -23.44 8.43
N ASP A 513 -30.63 -23.03 9.46
CA ASP A 513 -29.50 -22.13 9.27
C ASP A 513 -28.50 -22.76 8.29
N ARG A 514 -28.19 -22.03 7.22
CA ARG A 514 -27.26 -22.48 6.17
C ARG A 514 -25.80 -22.38 6.62
N TYR A 515 -25.52 -21.53 7.61
CA TYR A 515 -24.18 -21.26 8.13
C TYR A 515 -24.25 -21.22 9.66
N PRO A 516 -24.57 -22.36 10.31
CA PRO A 516 -24.63 -22.41 11.76
C PRO A 516 -23.28 -22.03 12.38
N ALA A 517 -23.30 -21.59 13.64
CA ALA A 517 -22.09 -21.37 14.42
C ALA A 517 -21.22 -22.65 14.41
N LEU A 518 -19.97 -22.52 14.01
CA LEU A 518 -19.00 -23.62 14.04
C LEU A 518 -18.62 -23.94 15.48
N ASP A 519 -18.49 -25.23 15.79
CA ASP A 519 -17.92 -25.72 17.06
C ASP A 519 -16.40 -25.55 17.04
N PHE A 520 -15.97 -24.29 17.22
CA PHE A 520 -14.56 -23.91 17.29
C PHE A 520 -13.90 -24.56 18.51
N HIS A 521 -12.72 -25.12 18.33
CA HIS A 521 -11.93 -25.73 19.39
C HIS A 521 -10.47 -25.28 19.35
N ILE A 522 -9.69 -25.70 20.35
CA ILE A 522 -8.24 -25.44 20.40
C ILE A 522 -7.58 -26.03 19.14
N LEU A 523 -6.70 -25.26 18.51
CA LEU A 523 -5.97 -25.66 17.30
C LEU A 523 -5.28 -27.01 17.51
N THR A 524 -5.53 -27.94 16.59
CA THR A 524 -4.89 -29.25 16.57
C THR A 524 -4.03 -29.36 15.32
N GLU A 525 -2.70 -29.44 15.45
CA GLU A 525 -1.80 -29.67 14.32
C GLU A 525 -2.12 -31.02 13.67
N VAL A 526 -2.43 -31.01 12.38
CA VAL A 526 -2.79 -32.17 11.56
C VAL A 526 -1.57 -32.74 10.87
N ALA A 527 -0.76 -31.86 10.28
CA ALA A 527 0.41 -32.22 9.50
C ALA A 527 1.34 -31.03 9.31
N ARG A 528 2.62 -31.32 9.08
CA ARG A 528 3.66 -30.34 8.79
C ARG A 528 4.46 -30.70 7.51
N PRO A 529 3.91 -30.48 6.31
CA PRO A 529 4.58 -30.84 5.05
C PRO A 529 5.81 -29.95 4.78
N ALA A 530 6.96 -30.56 4.55
CA ALA A 530 8.20 -29.85 4.26
C ALA A 530 8.20 -29.16 2.88
N ALA A 531 8.76 -27.95 2.84
CA ALA A 531 9.23 -27.32 1.61
C ALA A 531 10.65 -27.82 1.28
N ASP A 532 11.11 -27.58 0.05
CA ASP A 532 12.49 -27.89 -0.34
C ASP A 532 13.39 -26.65 -0.14
N GLY A 533 14.58 -26.85 0.43
CA GLY A 533 15.53 -25.78 0.77
C GLY A 533 15.40 -25.31 2.22
N ASP A 534 16.45 -24.66 2.74
CA ASP A 534 16.55 -24.36 4.18
C ASP A 534 15.55 -23.28 4.65
N ARG A 535 15.29 -22.26 3.82
CA ARG A 535 14.31 -21.18 4.07
C ARG A 535 13.80 -20.58 2.75
N PRO A 536 12.61 -20.95 2.24
CA PRO A 536 12.05 -20.35 1.03
C PRO A 536 11.78 -18.84 1.21
N THR A 537 12.09 -18.04 0.19
CA THR A 537 11.90 -16.57 0.25
C THR A 537 10.42 -16.18 0.26
N ALA A 538 9.63 -16.82 -0.61
CA ALA A 538 8.18 -16.61 -0.70
C ALA A 538 7.43 -17.94 -0.49
N MET A 539 6.33 -17.88 0.27
CA MET A 539 5.46 -19.02 0.56
C MET A 539 3.99 -18.59 0.51
N PHE A 540 3.14 -19.42 -0.08
CA PHE A 540 1.74 -19.12 -0.33
C PHE A 540 0.89 -20.36 -0.08
N THR A 541 -0.36 -20.17 0.35
CA THR A 541 -1.32 -21.28 0.47
C THR A 541 -2.66 -20.92 -0.17
N ALA A 542 -3.33 -21.94 -0.70
CA ALA A 542 -4.74 -21.86 -1.07
C ALA A 542 -5.46 -23.15 -0.65
N VAL A 543 -6.50 -23.03 0.18
CA VAL A 543 -7.44 -24.13 0.47
C VAL A 543 -8.64 -24.01 -0.46
N ALA A 544 -9.03 -25.11 -1.10
CA ALA A 544 -10.28 -25.25 -1.82
C ALA A 544 -10.88 -26.64 -1.55
N ASP A 545 -12.10 -26.64 -1.02
CA ASP A 545 -12.85 -27.83 -0.61
C ASP A 545 -12.02 -28.75 0.32
N ASP A 546 -11.69 -29.97 -0.11
CA ASP A 546 -10.93 -30.97 0.64
C ASP A 546 -9.40 -30.90 0.43
N ARG A 547 -8.91 -29.95 -0.37
CA ARG A 547 -7.47 -29.81 -0.70
C ARG A 547 -6.86 -28.49 -0.26
N ALA A 548 -5.61 -28.59 0.17
CA ALA A 548 -4.72 -27.45 0.35
C ALA A 548 -3.58 -27.50 -0.68
N TYR A 549 -3.30 -26.36 -1.29
CA TYR A 549 -2.20 -26.16 -2.22
C TYR A 549 -1.14 -25.30 -1.54
N LEU A 550 0.04 -25.88 -1.37
CA LEU A 550 1.19 -25.31 -0.69
C LEU A 550 2.20 -24.89 -1.75
N ALA A 551 2.57 -23.62 -1.82
CA ALA A 551 3.47 -23.12 -2.86
C ALA A 551 4.64 -22.34 -2.28
N TYR A 552 5.84 -22.55 -2.81
CA TYR A 552 7.05 -21.87 -2.35
C TYR A 552 8.06 -21.66 -3.49
N GLN A 553 8.78 -20.54 -3.43
CA GLN A 553 9.82 -20.18 -4.39
C GLN A 553 11.14 -20.86 -4.02
N LEU A 554 11.76 -21.53 -4.99
CA LEU A 554 13.09 -22.11 -4.89
C LEU A 554 14.17 -21.03 -5.11
N PRO A 555 15.43 -21.27 -4.70
CA PRO A 555 16.56 -20.36 -4.96
C PRO A 555 16.90 -20.13 -6.44
N ASP A 556 16.30 -20.89 -7.36
CA ASP A 556 16.42 -20.74 -8.82
C ASP A 556 15.17 -20.10 -9.46
N ASP A 557 14.42 -19.32 -8.67
CA ASP A 557 13.22 -18.57 -9.05
C ASP A 557 11.99 -19.38 -9.49
N ARG A 558 12.08 -20.71 -9.51
CA ARG A 558 10.96 -21.59 -9.84
C ARG A 558 10.03 -21.77 -8.64
N LEU A 559 8.72 -21.78 -8.90
CA LEU A 559 7.72 -22.08 -7.87
C LEU A 559 7.44 -23.59 -7.84
N THR A 560 7.59 -24.21 -6.67
CA THR A 560 7.05 -25.55 -6.41
C THR A 560 5.67 -25.44 -5.80
N VAL A 561 4.73 -26.23 -6.30
CA VAL A 561 3.36 -26.36 -5.79
C VAL A 561 3.13 -27.81 -5.38
N VAL A 562 2.57 -28.00 -4.19
CA VAL A 562 2.26 -29.30 -3.59
C VAL A 562 0.78 -29.32 -3.22
N ALA A 563 0.03 -30.27 -3.74
CA ALA A 563 -1.33 -30.52 -3.27
C ALA A 563 -1.32 -31.55 -2.15
N VAL A 564 -1.97 -31.22 -1.05
CA VAL A 564 -2.22 -32.12 0.08
C VAL A 564 -3.73 -32.20 0.36
N ASP A 565 -4.16 -33.33 0.91
CA ASP A 565 -5.46 -33.45 1.56
C ASP A 565 -5.51 -32.49 2.77
N ALA A 566 -6.54 -31.65 2.88
CA ALA A 566 -6.64 -30.63 3.93
C ALA A 566 -6.95 -31.22 5.32
N GLY A 567 -7.58 -32.40 5.38
CA GLY A 567 -7.97 -33.06 6.62
C GLY A 567 -6.87 -33.93 7.25
N THR A 568 -5.87 -34.34 6.47
CA THR A 568 -4.80 -35.28 6.85
C THR A 568 -3.39 -34.85 6.46
N GLY A 569 -3.23 -33.79 5.65
CA GLY A 569 -1.94 -33.34 5.11
C GLY A 569 -1.27 -34.31 4.15
N LYS A 570 -1.95 -35.38 3.71
CA LYS A 570 -1.38 -36.39 2.81
C LYS A 570 -1.14 -35.80 1.42
N GLN A 571 0.11 -35.82 0.96
CA GLN A 571 0.47 -35.36 -0.39
C GLN A 571 -0.26 -36.15 -1.48
N ALA A 572 -1.01 -35.46 -2.33
CA ALA A 572 -1.65 -35.98 -3.53
C ALA A 572 -0.73 -35.87 -4.75
N TRP A 573 -0.08 -34.71 -4.93
CA TRP A 573 0.92 -34.47 -5.98
C TRP A 573 1.88 -33.34 -5.61
N ARG A 574 3.01 -33.28 -6.32
CA ARG A 574 4.02 -32.21 -6.25
C ARG A 574 4.46 -31.89 -7.68
N ASN A 575 4.54 -30.60 -8.02
CA ASN A 575 5.05 -30.15 -9.31
C ASN A 575 5.86 -28.86 -9.13
N THR A 576 6.98 -28.73 -9.84
CA THR A 576 7.76 -27.50 -9.91
C THR A 576 7.55 -26.88 -11.28
N ILE A 577 7.09 -25.63 -11.31
CA ILE A 577 6.85 -24.90 -12.56
C ILE A 577 8.19 -24.73 -13.28
N ALA A 578 8.21 -25.06 -14.58
CA ALA A 578 9.46 -25.12 -15.34
C ALA A 578 10.11 -23.73 -15.56
N ALA A 579 9.29 -22.69 -15.68
CA ALA A 579 9.75 -21.31 -15.74
C ALA A 579 9.97 -20.74 -14.35
N GLY A 580 11.12 -20.08 -14.15
CA GLY A 580 11.35 -19.23 -12.99
C GLY A 580 10.78 -17.83 -13.21
N ALA A 581 10.45 -17.15 -12.11
CA ALA A 581 10.16 -15.73 -12.07
C ALA A 581 10.80 -15.16 -10.80
N GLN A 582 11.50 -14.03 -10.92
CA GLN A 582 12.26 -13.41 -9.80
C GLN A 582 11.41 -13.21 -8.54
N ARG A 583 10.09 -13.08 -8.71
CA ARG A 583 9.11 -12.95 -7.64
C ARG A 583 7.79 -13.57 -8.10
N TRP A 584 7.05 -14.12 -7.14
CA TRP A 584 5.69 -14.63 -7.31
C TRP A 584 4.73 -13.86 -6.41
N THR A 585 3.48 -13.66 -6.83
CA THR A 585 2.44 -13.00 -6.01
C THR A 585 1.55 -14.00 -5.27
N GLY A 586 1.44 -15.23 -5.77
CA GLY A 586 0.85 -16.35 -5.03
C GLY A 586 0.16 -17.40 -5.88
N VAL A 587 -0.66 -18.23 -5.21
CA VAL A 587 -1.50 -19.25 -5.85
C VAL A 587 -2.99 -19.02 -5.56
N ARG A 588 -3.84 -19.32 -6.55
CA ARG A 588 -5.30 -19.27 -6.43
C ARG A 588 -5.89 -20.61 -6.87
N ALA A 589 -6.62 -21.27 -5.99
CA ALA A 589 -7.33 -22.51 -6.28
C ALA A 589 -8.75 -22.21 -6.78
N VAL A 590 -9.15 -22.85 -7.88
CA VAL A 590 -10.49 -22.77 -8.47
C VAL A 590 -10.98 -24.18 -8.82
N PRO A 591 -12.28 -24.41 -9.06
CA PRO A 591 -12.78 -25.73 -9.43
C PRO A 591 -11.99 -26.34 -10.60
N GLY A 592 -11.28 -27.44 -10.33
CA GLY A 592 -10.49 -28.16 -11.34
C GLY A 592 -9.16 -27.52 -11.77
N ALA A 593 -8.73 -26.37 -11.26
CA ALA A 593 -7.42 -25.77 -11.59
C ALA A 593 -6.76 -25.02 -10.44
N VAL A 594 -5.44 -24.84 -10.53
CA VAL A 594 -4.67 -23.95 -9.64
C VAL A 594 -3.89 -22.98 -10.50
N LEU A 595 -4.06 -21.68 -10.25
CA LEU A 595 -3.30 -20.63 -10.92
C LEU A 595 -2.11 -20.26 -10.04
N ALA A 596 -0.92 -20.23 -10.61
CA ALA A 596 0.25 -19.59 -10.02
C ALA A 596 0.55 -18.30 -10.77
N VAL A 597 0.76 -17.20 -10.05
CA VAL A 597 0.88 -15.86 -10.63
C VAL A 597 2.25 -15.30 -10.30
N ALA A 598 3.07 -15.06 -11.33
CA ALA A 598 4.34 -14.37 -11.20
C ALA A 598 4.10 -12.88 -10.83
N ASP A 599 5.12 -12.23 -10.28
CA ASP A 599 5.17 -10.78 -10.10
C ASP A 599 6.16 -10.16 -11.09
N ALA A 600 6.02 -8.87 -11.36
CA ALA A 600 6.93 -8.13 -12.23
C ALA A 600 7.06 -6.67 -11.79
N ALA A 601 8.26 -6.11 -11.89
CA ALA A 601 8.51 -4.73 -11.53
C ALA A 601 8.02 -3.77 -12.63
N GLY A 602 7.01 -2.95 -12.30
CA GLY A 602 6.45 -1.93 -13.17
C GLY A 602 5.40 -2.44 -14.17
N ASP A 603 4.50 -1.54 -14.55
CA ASP A 603 3.21 -1.88 -15.16
C ASP A 603 3.34 -2.46 -16.58
N SER A 604 4.46 -2.19 -17.25
CA SER A 604 4.79 -2.65 -18.60
C SER A 604 5.59 -3.95 -18.67
N THR A 605 6.02 -4.52 -17.53
CA THR A 605 6.81 -5.76 -17.51
C THR A 605 5.90 -6.99 -17.55
N PRO A 606 6.06 -7.92 -18.51
CA PRO A 606 5.25 -9.13 -18.56
C PRO A 606 5.47 -10.06 -17.37
N ARG A 607 4.39 -10.57 -16.79
CA ARG A 607 4.33 -11.64 -15.76
C ARG A 607 3.53 -12.82 -16.29
N ASP A 608 3.95 -14.04 -15.97
CA ASP A 608 3.22 -15.25 -16.36
C ASP A 608 2.13 -15.61 -15.33
N VAL A 609 0.92 -15.88 -15.84
CA VAL A 609 -0.12 -16.64 -15.13
C VAL A 609 -0.04 -18.09 -15.63
N VAL A 610 0.37 -19.01 -14.76
CA VAL A 610 0.54 -20.43 -15.08
C VAL A 610 -0.65 -21.22 -14.53
N VAL A 611 -1.33 -21.99 -15.39
CA VAL A 611 -2.52 -22.76 -15.03
C VAL A 611 -2.15 -24.23 -14.88
N LEU A 612 -2.26 -24.75 -13.65
CA LEU A 612 -2.04 -26.14 -13.29
C LEU A 612 -3.36 -26.90 -13.19
N ASP A 613 -3.32 -28.20 -13.48
CA ASP A 613 -4.43 -29.12 -13.23
C ASP A 613 -4.56 -29.43 -11.73
N ALA A 614 -5.72 -29.18 -11.12
CA ALA A 614 -5.90 -29.39 -9.67
C ALA A 614 -5.77 -30.86 -9.23
N GLY A 615 -6.08 -31.81 -10.13
CA GLY A 615 -6.04 -33.24 -9.85
C GLY A 615 -4.64 -33.84 -9.88
N SER A 616 -3.80 -33.38 -10.82
CA SER A 616 -2.49 -33.97 -11.15
C SER A 616 -1.28 -33.02 -11.02
N GLY A 617 -1.50 -31.72 -10.84
CA GLY A 617 -0.46 -30.69 -10.76
C GLY A 617 0.19 -30.30 -12.08
N ARG A 618 -0.11 -31.01 -13.17
CA ARG A 618 0.50 -30.76 -14.48
C ARG A 618 0.13 -29.39 -15.04
N GLU A 619 1.12 -28.66 -15.53
CA GLU A 619 0.90 -27.42 -16.29
C GLU A 619 0.00 -27.71 -17.51
N ARG A 620 -1.10 -26.97 -17.62
CA ARG A 620 -2.02 -27.03 -18.76
C ARG A 620 -1.61 -26.05 -19.84
N TRP A 621 -1.31 -24.82 -19.44
CA TRP A 621 -0.92 -23.68 -20.27
C TRP A 621 -0.47 -22.51 -19.39
N ARG A 622 0.06 -21.46 -20.01
CA ARG A 622 0.47 -20.20 -19.40
C ARG A 622 0.01 -19.01 -20.24
N LEU A 623 -0.16 -17.86 -19.60
CA LEU A 623 -0.53 -16.59 -20.23
C LEU A 623 0.40 -15.48 -19.75
N PRO A 624 1.17 -14.84 -20.63
CA PRO A 624 1.85 -13.59 -20.30
C PRO A 624 0.81 -12.48 -20.21
N VAL A 625 0.81 -11.75 -19.09
CA VAL A 625 -0.01 -10.56 -18.85
C VAL A 625 0.89 -9.42 -18.38
N HIS A 626 0.47 -8.17 -18.52
CA HIS A 626 1.21 -7.00 -18.04
C HIS A 626 0.83 -6.65 -16.59
N GLY A 627 1.47 -5.64 -16.00
CA GLY A 627 1.25 -5.26 -14.60
C GLY A 627 -0.17 -4.75 -14.31
N ASP A 628 -0.73 -3.97 -15.24
CA ASP A 628 -2.10 -3.44 -15.18
C ASP A 628 -3.18 -4.46 -15.57
N ASP A 629 -2.81 -5.57 -16.22
CA ASP A 629 -3.77 -6.55 -16.74
C ASP A 629 -4.45 -7.32 -15.59
N ALA A 630 -5.78 -7.28 -15.57
CA ALA A 630 -6.60 -8.03 -14.61
C ALA A 630 -6.97 -9.42 -15.15
N VAL A 631 -7.10 -10.39 -14.24
CA VAL A 631 -7.50 -11.77 -14.57
C VAL A 631 -8.63 -12.22 -13.65
N HIS A 632 -9.78 -12.51 -14.24
CA HIS A 632 -10.94 -13.11 -13.59
C HIS A 632 -11.09 -14.56 -14.06
N VAL A 633 -11.61 -15.46 -13.23
CA VAL A 633 -11.63 -16.90 -13.50
C VAL A 633 -13.00 -17.46 -13.11
N THR A 634 -13.51 -18.46 -13.81
CA THR A 634 -14.71 -19.25 -13.43
C THR A 634 -14.33 -20.71 -13.24
N ALA A 635 -15.30 -21.63 -13.24
CA ALA A 635 -14.99 -23.06 -13.31
C ALA A 635 -14.39 -23.49 -14.68
N ASP A 636 -14.75 -22.79 -15.76
CA ASP A 636 -14.43 -23.20 -17.14
C ASP A 636 -13.70 -22.14 -17.98
N THR A 637 -13.76 -20.86 -17.62
CA THR A 637 -13.21 -19.75 -18.42
C THR A 637 -12.35 -18.81 -17.57
N LEU A 638 -11.20 -18.39 -18.12
CA LEU A 638 -10.37 -17.31 -17.61
C LEU A 638 -10.59 -16.09 -18.50
N VAL A 639 -11.00 -14.97 -17.93
CA VAL A 639 -11.14 -13.68 -18.63
C VAL A 639 -9.94 -12.82 -18.30
N TRP A 640 -9.13 -12.56 -19.32
CA TRP A 640 -8.01 -11.63 -19.29
C TRP A 640 -8.50 -10.26 -19.76
N VAL A 641 -8.26 -9.23 -18.94
CA VAL A 641 -8.42 -7.82 -19.30
C VAL A 641 -7.07 -7.37 -19.84
N ASP A 642 -6.93 -7.37 -21.16
CA ASP A 642 -5.73 -6.99 -21.91
C ASP A 642 -5.76 -5.46 -22.09
N GLY A 643 -5.12 -4.74 -21.17
CA GLY A 643 -5.07 -3.28 -21.17
C GLY A 643 -4.33 -2.74 -22.38
N GLY A 644 -3.16 -3.33 -22.68
CA GLY A 644 -2.33 -2.96 -23.82
C GLY A 644 -3.00 -3.23 -25.18
N GLY A 645 -3.76 -4.32 -25.29
CA GLY A 645 -4.59 -4.64 -26.46
C GLY A 645 -5.98 -3.99 -26.46
N SER A 646 -6.34 -3.24 -25.41
CA SER A 646 -7.62 -2.54 -25.26
C SER A 646 -8.85 -3.46 -25.40
N ARG A 647 -8.84 -4.62 -24.75
CA ARG A 647 -9.88 -5.67 -24.92
C ARG A 647 -10.01 -6.63 -23.74
N LEU A 648 -11.11 -7.38 -23.72
CA LEU A 648 -11.29 -8.57 -22.88
C LEU A 648 -11.15 -9.83 -23.74
N VAL A 649 -10.41 -10.83 -23.25
CA VAL A 649 -10.19 -12.12 -23.93
C VAL A 649 -10.65 -13.26 -23.02
N GLY A 650 -11.57 -14.09 -23.51
CA GLY A 650 -12.02 -15.30 -22.82
C GLY A 650 -11.21 -16.52 -23.25
N LEU A 651 -10.50 -17.14 -22.32
CA LEU A 651 -9.61 -18.29 -22.51
C LEU A 651 -10.14 -19.51 -21.76
N ARG A 652 -10.26 -20.66 -22.41
CA ARG A 652 -10.79 -21.87 -21.77
C ARG A 652 -9.82 -22.41 -20.72
N LEU A 653 -10.27 -22.53 -19.47
CA LEU A 653 -9.44 -22.91 -18.33
C LEU A 653 -8.76 -24.27 -18.48
N ARG A 654 -9.36 -25.18 -19.25
CA ARG A 654 -8.83 -26.52 -19.51
C ARG A 654 -7.59 -26.55 -20.42
N ASP A 655 -7.49 -25.68 -21.42
CA ASP A 655 -6.46 -25.78 -22.48
C ASP A 655 -6.00 -24.45 -23.11
N GLY A 656 -6.37 -23.30 -22.52
CA GLY A 656 -5.86 -21.98 -22.90
C GLY A 656 -6.39 -21.45 -24.23
N ARG A 657 -7.31 -22.18 -24.88
CA ARG A 657 -7.88 -21.74 -26.17
C ARG A 657 -8.79 -20.54 -25.98
N GLN A 658 -8.53 -19.49 -26.75
CA GLN A 658 -9.44 -18.35 -26.89
C GLN A 658 -10.82 -18.82 -27.39
N GLN A 659 -11.85 -18.54 -26.59
CA GLN A 659 -13.25 -18.82 -26.88
C GLN A 659 -13.93 -17.59 -27.50
N TRP A 660 -13.58 -16.40 -27.02
CA TRP A 660 -14.17 -15.13 -27.42
C TRP A 660 -13.22 -13.96 -27.14
N GLU A 661 -13.49 -12.82 -27.77
CA GLU A 661 -12.80 -11.54 -27.54
C GLU A 661 -13.80 -10.41 -27.69
N GLN A 662 -13.67 -9.37 -26.85
CA GLN A 662 -14.55 -8.22 -26.81
C GLN A 662 -13.72 -6.94 -26.69
N PRO A 663 -13.69 -6.05 -27.70
CA PRO A 663 -12.95 -4.79 -27.60
C PRO A 663 -13.55 -3.88 -26.52
N ASN A 664 -12.67 -3.14 -25.85
CA ASN A 664 -13.06 -2.17 -24.83
C ASN A 664 -13.96 -1.09 -25.44
N PRO A 665 -14.92 -0.56 -24.66
CA PRO A 665 -15.57 0.70 -24.98
C PRO A 665 -14.53 1.80 -25.21
N ARG A 666 -14.77 2.67 -26.20
CA ARG A 666 -13.85 3.74 -26.59
C ARG A 666 -14.57 5.08 -26.48
N SER A 667 -14.00 6.04 -25.74
CA SER A 667 -14.53 7.39 -25.65
C SER A 667 -14.42 8.15 -26.98
N GLU A 668 -15.09 9.30 -27.10
CA GLU A 668 -14.95 10.17 -28.28
C GLU A 668 -13.51 10.67 -28.51
N TYR A 669 -12.72 10.77 -27.43
CA TYR A 669 -11.30 11.13 -27.46
C TYR A 669 -10.36 9.95 -27.71
N GLY A 670 -10.90 8.73 -27.87
CA GLY A 670 -10.12 7.53 -28.15
C GLY A 670 -9.55 6.81 -26.93
N ASP A 671 -9.85 7.26 -25.71
CA ASP A 671 -9.53 6.52 -24.47
C ASP A 671 -10.26 5.17 -24.48
N THR A 672 -9.58 4.12 -24.02
CA THR A 672 -10.05 2.72 -23.98
C THR A 672 -9.85 2.05 -22.61
N ARG A 673 -9.49 2.85 -21.59
CA ARG A 673 -9.49 2.37 -20.20
C ARG A 673 -10.84 1.76 -19.84
N THR A 674 -10.79 0.71 -19.04
CA THR A 674 -11.98 -0.01 -18.62
C THR A 674 -11.79 -0.58 -17.23
N THR A 675 -12.85 -0.57 -16.43
CA THR A 675 -12.89 -1.22 -15.12
C THR A 675 -13.79 -2.44 -15.25
N VAL A 676 -13.30 -3.62 -14.82
CA VAL A 676 -14.02 -4.89 -14.93
C VAL A 676 -14.24 -5.46 -13.54
N LEU A 677 -15.49 -5.76 -13.22
CA LEU A 677 -15.93 -6.24 -11.92
C LEU A 677 -16.61 -7.61 -12.06
N PRO A 678 -16.22 -8.63 -11.29
CA PRO A 678 -17.01 -9.85 -11.19
C PRO A 678 -18.33 -9.57 -10.49
N VAL A 679 -19.43 -10.09 -11.04
CA VAL A 679 -20.74 -10.06 -10.36
C VAL A 679 -20.73 -11.12 -9.27
N GLY A 680 -20.52 -10.71 -8.02
CA GLY A 680 -20.43 -11.64 -6.89
C GLY A 680 -21.73 -12.40 -6.66
N THR A 681 -21.64 -13.69 -6.32
CA THR A 681 -22.80 -14.52 -5.92
C THR A 681 -23.02 -14.51 -4.41
N GLY A 682 -24.23 -14.85 -3.97
CA GLY A 682 -24.50 -15.12 -2.54
C GLY A 682 -23.64 -16.26 -1.98
N ALA A 683 -23.39 -17.33 -2.76
CA ALA A 683 -22.55 -18.44 -2.32
C ALA A 683 -21.04 -18.13 -2.34
N GLY A 684 -20.57 -17.18 -3.17
CA GLY A 684 -19.21 -16.65 -3.11
C GLY A 684 -19.04 -15.72 -1.90
N ALA A 685 -19.98 -14.80 -1.68
CA ALA A 685 -20.00 -13.92 -0.51
C ALA A 685 -20.15 -14.68 0.81
N ALA A 686 -20.78 -15.86 0.81
CA ALA A 686 -20.90 -16.74 1.96
C ALA A 686 -19.75 -17.74 2.13
N GLY A 687 -18.75 -17.74 1.25
CA GLY A 687 -17.54 -18.55 1.39
C GLY A 687 -16.36 -17.80 2.02
N PRO A 688 -15.20 -18.48 2.18
CA PRO A 688 -13.99 -17.90 2.75
C PRO A 688 -13.53 -16.62 2.04
N ALA A 689 -13.10 -15.64 2.82
CA ALA A 689 -12.49 -14.41 2.32
C ALA A 689 -10.96 -14.45 2.35
N GLN A 690 -10.35 -13.45 1.71
CA GLN A 690 -9.01 -12.98 2.03
C GLN A 690 -9.07 -11.97 3.20
N PHE A 691 -7.92 -11.48 3.68
CA PHE A 691 -7.85 -10.52 4.79
C PHE A 691 -8.37 -9.12 4.46
N ASP A 692 -8.59 -8.79 3.19
CA ASP A 692 -9.27 -7.58 2.71
C ASP A 692 -10.81 -7.75 2.64
N GLY A 693 -11.33 -8.95 2.94
CA GLY A 693 -12.75 -9.29 2.85
C GLY A 693 -13.22 -9.79 1.49
N ALA A 694 -12.39 -9.71 0.44
CA ALA A 694 -12.71 -10.19 -0.89
C ALA A 694 -12.96 -11.71 -0.84
N PRO A 695 -14.06 -12.21 -1.44
CA PRO A 695 -14.26 -13.65 -1.56
C PRO A 695 -13.08 -14.33 -2.27
N ARG A 696 -12.66 -15.51 -1.81
CA ARG A 696 -11.64 -16.30 -2.54
C ARG A 696 -12.18 -16.86 -3.87
N THR A 697 -13.50 -17.06 -3.97
CA THR A 697 -14.21 -17.49 -5.19
C THR A 697 -15.53 -16.69 -5.38
N PRO A 698 -15.49 -15.41 -5.79
CA PRO A 698 -16.68 -14.54 -5.83
C PRO A 698 -17.78 -15.00 -6.80
N TRP A 699 -17.44 -15.80 -7.81
CA TRP A 699 -18.34 -16.37 -8.82
C TRP A 699 -18.97 -17.72 -8.41
N ARG A 700 -18.73 -18.25 -7.21
CA ARG A 700 -19.19 -19.61 -6.82
C ARG A 700 -20.71 -19.74 -6.94
N GLY A 701 -21.22 -20.56 -7.86
CA GLY A 701 -22.65 -20.71 -8.16
C GLY A 701 -23.01 -20.29 -9.59
N ASP A 702 -24.28 -19.95 -9.83
CA ASP A 702 -24.85 -19.82 -11.18
C ASP A 702 -24.66 -18.42 -11.84
N ALA A 703 -23.61 -17.66 -11.52
CA ALA A 703 -23.41 -16.31 -12.08
C ALA A 703 -22.00 -16.06 -12.64
N ASP A 704 -21.75 -16.63 -13.82
CA ASP A 704 -20.58 -16.32 -14.65
C ASP A 704 -20.76 -14.98 -15.38
N ARG A 705 -20.85 -13.86 -14.65
CA ARG A 705 -21.06 -12.52 -15.20
C ARG A 705 -20.01 -11.50 -14.76
N LEU A 706 -19.68 -10.59 -15.68
CA LEU A 706 -18.88 -9.38 -15.43
C LEU A 706 -19.72 -8.13 -15.66
N VAL A 707 -19.40 -7.08 -14.92
CA VAL A 707 -19.71 -5.69 -15.29
C VAL A 707 -18.45 -5.06 -15.84
N GLN A 708 -18.51 -4.55 -17.07
CA GLN A 708 -17.47 -3.72 -17.67
C GLN A 708 -17.95 -2.27 -17.71
N VAL A 709 -17.13 -1.36 -17.20
CA VAL A 709 -17.31 0.10 -17.32
C VAL A 709 -16.26 0.63 -18.28
N GLY A 710 -16.68 1.43 -19.27
CA GLY A 710 -15.81 2.01 -20.28
C GLY A 710 -15.45 3.46 -20.04
N ALA A 711 -14.37 3.91 -20.69
CA ALA A 711 -14.07 5.34 -20.84
C ALA A 711 -15.16 6.12 -21.63
N ASP A 712 -16.07 5.44 -22.33
CA ASP A 712 -17.29 6.03 -22.92
C ASP A 712 -18.46 6.15 -21.91
N ARG A 713 -18.18 5.94 -20.61
CA ARG A 713 -19.15 5.85 -19.51
C ARG A 713 -20.20 4.75 -19.67
N SER A 714 -20.02 3.81 -20.61
CA SER A 714 -20.97 2.70 -20.80
C SER A 714 -20.73 1.58 -19.79
N VAL A 715 -21.83 1.12 -19.17
CA VAL A 715 -21.88 -0.11 -18.38
C VAL A 715 -22.37 -1.22 -19.28
N ARG A 716 -21.60 -2.30 -19.37
CA ARG A 716 -21.94 -3.54 -20.09
C ARG A 716 -21.96 -4.69 -19.09
N VAL A 717 -23.00 -5.52 -19.15
CA VAL A 717 -23.05 -6.80 -18.43
C VAL A 717 -22.68 -7.88 -19.43
N LEU A 718 -21.62 -8.64 -19.16
CA LEU A 718 -21.12 -9.70 -20.03
C LEU A 718 -21.28 -11.07 -19.37
N ASP A 719 -21.56 -12.08 -20.18
CA ASP A 719 -21.41 -13.49 -19.83
C ASP A 719 -19.94 -13.91 -19.98
N MET A 720 -19.33 -14.48 -18.94
CA MET A 720 -17.89 -14.81 -18.93
C MET A 720 -17.54 -15.98 -19.84
N ASN A 721 -18.45 -16.91 -20.07
CA ASN A 721 -18.16 -18.13 -20.82
C ASN A 721 -18.28 -17.93 -22.35
N SER A 722 -19.13 -17.00 -22.78
CA SER A 722 -19.41 -16.70 -24.19
C SER A 722 -18.95 -15.30 -24.65
N GLY A 723 -18.59 -14.41 -23.73
CA GLY A 723 -18.23 -13.01 -24.04
C GLY A 723 -19.42 -12.15 -24.43
N LYS A 724 -20.63 -12.71 -24.45
CA LYS A 724 -21.83 -12.04 -24.94
C LYS A 724 -22.19 -10.88 -24.01
N VAL A 725 -22.24 -9.67 -24.56
CA VAL A 725 -22.87 -8.52 -23.90
C VAL A 725 -24.37 -8.82 -23.74
N LEU A 726 -24.78 -9.11 -22.51
CA LEU A 726 -26.16 -9.41 -22.12
C LEU A 726 -27.00 -8.13 -22.03
N ARG A 727 -26.42 -7.05 -21.51
CA ARG A 727 -27.01 -5.71 -21.37
C ARG A 727 -25.95 -4.64 -21.59
N ARG A 728 -26.38 -3.47 -22.05
CA ARG A 728 -25.57 -2.25 -22.16
C ARG A 728 -26.44 -1.05 -21.81
N ARG A 729 -25.88 -0.07 -21.11
CA ARG A 729 -26.42 1.28 -20.96
C ARG A 729 -25.27 2.27 -21.00
N ASP A 730 -25.46 3.39 -21.69
CA ASP A 730 -24.46 4.46 -21.85
C ASP A 730 -24.66 5.54 -20.79
N GLY A 731 -23.58 6.26 -20.44
CA GLY A 731 -23.64 7.37 -19.47
C GLY A 731 -23.98 6.96 -18.03
N VAL A 732 -23.48 5.80 -17.57
CA VAL A 732 -23.85 5.22 -16.27
C VAL A 732 -22.83 5.49 -15.18
N ALA A 733 -21.55 5.26 -15.45
CA ALA A 733 -20.46 5.34 -14.47
C ALA A 733 -19.15 5.69 -15.17
N ASP A 734 -18.26 6.40 -14.49
CA ASP A 734 -16.87 6.56 -14.88
C ASP A 734 -16.03 5.35 -14.44
N VAL A 735 -14.90 5.12 -15.12
CA VAL A 735 -13.99 4.00 -14.79
C VAL A 735 -13.39 4.09 -13.38
N THR A 736 -13.40 5.26 -12.76
CA THR A 736 -12.88 5.54 -11.41
C THR A 736 -13.95 5.50 -10.31
N ASP A 737 -15.23 5.33 -10.63
CA ASP A 737 -16.30 5.38 -9.63
C ASP A 737 -16.21 4.20 -8.65
N ARG A 738 -16.70 4.41 -7.42
CA ARG A 738 -16.81 3.33 -6.43
C ARG A 738 -18.05 2.51 -6.75
N MET A 739 -17.85 1.25 -7.08
CA MET A 739 -18.92 0.35 -7.49
C MET A 739 -18.68 -1.09 -7.04
N VAL A 740 -19.78 -1.81 -6.80
CA VAL A 740 -19.78 -3.24 -6.48
C VAL A 740 -20.97 -3.91 -7.14
N ALA A 741 -20.71 -5.03 -7.83
CA ALA A 741 -21.73 -5.84 -8.48
C ALA A 741 -21.98 -7.13 -7.69
N HIS A 742 -23.23 -7.39 -7.32
CA HIS A 742 -23.63 -8.56 -6.55
C HIS A 742 -25.02 -9.04 -6.96
N ALA A 743 -25.18 -10.35 -7.13
CA ALA A 743 -26.40 -11.00 -7.59
C ALA A 743 -26.97 -10.34 -8.87
N ASP A 744 -28.10 -9.66 -8.79
CA ASP A 744 -28.77 -8.92 -9.87
C ASP A 744 -28.66 -7.40 -9.71
N ARG A 745 -27.74 -6.90 -8.88
CA ARG A 745 -27.54 -5.46 -8.63
C ARG A 745 -26.11 -4.99 -8.93
N LEU A 746 -26.02 -3.78 -9.48
CA LEU A 746 -24.83 -2.94 -9.46
C LEU A 746 -25.10 -1.76 -8.55
N TYR A 747 -24.27 -1.58 -7.54
CA TYR A 747 -24.27 -0.41 -6.69
C TYR A 747 -23.17 0.54 -7.13
N LEU A 748 -23.49 1.82 -7.23
CA LEU A 748 -22.62 2.87 -7.72
C LEU A 748 -22.71 4.09 -6.79
N VAL A 749 -21.57 4.70 -6.47
CA VAL A 749 -21.53 6.02 -5.81
C VAL A 749 -21.26 7.07 -6.88
N GLU A 750 -22.24 7.93 -7.13
CA GLU A 750 -22.15 9.10 -8.01
C GLU A 750 -21.81 10.33 -7.14
N GLU A 751 -20.68 10.99 -7.39
CA GLU A 751 -20.25 12.20 -6.66
C GLU A 751 -20.67 13.48 -7.41
N ASP A 752 -21.62 14.25 -6.85
CA ASP A 752 -22.08 15.57 -7.34
C ASP A 752 -22.55 16.40 -6.14
N ARG A 753 -21.71 17.35 -5.69
CA ARG A 753 -21.95 18.22 -4.51
C ARG A 753 -22.49 17.43 -3.31
N GLY A 754 -21.65 16.49 -2.87
CA GLY A 754 -22.06 15.36 -2.03
C GLY A 754 -22.02 14.08 -2.86
N TYR A 755 -22.84 13.10 -2.52
CA TYR A 755 -22.94 11.87 -3.32
C TYR A 755 -24.33 11.23 -3.27
N LYS A 756 -24.62 10.41 -4.28
CA LYS A 756 -25.78 9.51 -4.34
C LYS A 756 -25.30 8.07 -4.41
N LEU A 757 -25.90 7.19 -3.61
CA LEU A 757 -25.77 5.75 -3.77
C LEU A 757 -26.91 5.27 -4.67
N LEU A 758 -26.55 4.81 -5.85
CA LEU A 758 -27.44 4.33 -6.90
C LEU A 758 -27.45 2.81 -6.94
N GLY A 759 -28.63 2.21 -7.13
CA GLY A 759 -28.82 0.78 -7.37
C GLY A 759 -29.39 0.54 -8.76
N TYR A 760 -28.64 -0.16 -9.62
CA TYR A 760 -29.10 -0.60 -10.95
C TYR A 760 -29.43 -2.09 -10.93
N ASP A 761 -30.57 -2.47 -11.50
CA ASP A 761 -30.88 -3.86 -11.82
C ASP A 761 -30.04 -4.31 -13.04
N LEU A 762 -29.22 -5.35 -12.87
CA LEU A 762 -28.38 -5.92 -13.93
C LEU A 762 -29.19 -6.66 -15.00
N GLY A 763 -30.44 -7.03 -14.71
CA GLY A 763 -31.36 -7.70 -15.64
C GLY A 763 -31.94 -6.79 -16.72
N SER A 764 -31.99 -5.48 -16.46
CA SER A 764 -32.59 -4.46 -17.34
C SER A 764 -31.66 -3.31 -17.68
N LEU A 765 -30.80 -2.88 -16.73
CA LEU A 765 -30.15 -1.56 -16.73
C LEU A 765 -31.16 -0.42 -17.00
N ALA A 766 -32.30 -0.45 -16.30
CA ALA A 766 -33.25 0.66 -16.28
C ALA A 766 -32.68 1.90 -15.54
N GLU A 767 -33.52 2.92 -15.32
CA GLU A 767 -33.15 4.03 -14.41
C GLU A 767 -32.79 3.48 -13.02
N PRO A 768 -31.76 4.05 -12.34
CA PRO A 768 -31.35 3.58 -11.02
C PRO A 768 -32.36 3.95 -9.94
N THR A 769 -32.49 3.08 -8.95
CA THR A 769 -33.07 3.45 -7.66
C THR A 769 -32.04 4.27 -6.87
N VAL A 770 -32.39 5.49 -6.46
CA VAL A 770 -31.58 6.25 -5.49
C VAL A 770 -31.81 5.63 -4.11
N LEU A 771 -30.80 4.95 -3.58
CA LEU A 771 -30.87 4.23 -2.31
C LEU A 771 -30.55 5.13 -1.12
N TYR A 772 -29.66 6.10 -1.32
CA TYR A 772 -29.26 7.10 -0.32
C TYR A 772 -28.64 8.32 -1.01
N SER A 773 -28.71 9.48 -0.35
CA SER A 773 -28.07 10.72 -0.78
C SER A 773 -27.48 11.45 0.42
N ALA A 774 -26.30 12.05 0.24
CA ALA A 774 -25.61 12.86 1.23
C ALA A 774 -25.14 14.19 0.62
N GLY A 775 -25.05 15.23 1.45
CA GLY A 775 -24.55 16.55 1.04
C GLY A 775 -23.02 16.67 1.04
N ASP A 776 -22.54 17.84 0.63
CA ASP A 776 -21.17 18.18 0.24
C ASP A 776 -20.06 17.85 1.26
N GLN A 777 -20.39 17.73 2.55
CA GLN A 777 -19.43 17.49 3.65
C GLN A 777 -19.34 16.00 4.06
N ARG A 778 -19.62 15.06 3.16
CA ARG A 778 -19.63 13.62 3.46
C ARG A 778 -18.92 12.85 2.35
N ARG A 779 -17.80 12.20 2.69
CA ARG A 779 -17.00 11.39 1.74
C ARG A 779 -17.24 9.91 1.96
N VAL A 780 -17.41 9.13 0.88
CA VAL A 780 -17.40 7.66 0.96
C VAL A 780 -15.97 7.15 0.96
N THR A 781 -15.62 6.25 1.88
CA THR A 781 -14.31 5.58 1.90
C THR A 781 -14.36 4.12 1.46
N GLY A 782 -15.43 3.40 1.77
CA GLY A 782 -15.64 2.01 1.35
C GLY A 782 -17.09 1.74 0.92
N LEU A 783 -17.29 0.73 0.06
CA LEU A 783 -18.60 0.29 -0.45
C LEU A 783 -18.59 -1.23 -0.63
N VAL A 784 -19.59 -1.93 -0.09
CA VAL A 784 -19.79 -3.38 -0.26
C VAL A 784 -21.26 -3.73 -0.43
N ALA A 785 -21.57 -4.81 -1.14
CA ALA A 785 -22.85 -5.49 -1.02
C ALA A 785 -22.86 -6.27 0.31
N CYS A 786 -23.86 -6.03 1.15
CA CYS A 786 -23.92 -6.54 2.54
C CYS A 786 -25.23 -7.24 2.86
N GLY A 787 -25.97 -7.69 1.84
CA GLY A 787 -27.18 -8.49 1.98
C GLY A 787 -28.10 -8.43 0.77
N GLU A 788 -29.25 -9.10 0.84
CA GLU A 788 -30.26 -9.05 -0.22
C GLU A 788 -30.71 -7.62 -0.54
N HIS A 789 -30.43 -7.20 -1.78
CA HIS A 789 -30.67 -5.86 -2.31
C HIS A 789 -30.19 -4.72 -1.39
N ARG A 790 -29.08 -4.95 -0.66
CA ARG A 790 -28.53 -4.02 0.34
C ARG A 790 -27.06 -3.71 0.10
N ALA A 791 -26.76 -2.41 0.02
CA ALA A 791 -25.40 -1.89 -0.04
C ALA A 791 -25.04 -1.19 1.28
N CYS A 792 -23.81 -1.41 1.74
CA CYS A 792 -23.24 -0.76 2.92
C CYS A 792 -22.03 0.07 2.48
N LEU A 793 -21.92 1.28 3.00
CA LEU A 793 -20.77 2.15 2.78
C LEU A 793 -20.22 2.70 4.11
N LEU A 794 -18.96 3.10 4.11
CA LEU A 794 -18.36 3.93 5.15
C LEU A 794 -18.43 5.38 4.71
N GLU A 795 -19.16 6.18 5.50
CA GLU A 795 -19.31 7.63 5.31
C GLU A 795 -18.44 8.34 6.35
N VAL A 796 -17.59 9.25 5.90
CA VAL A 796 -16.76 10.13 6.76
C VAL A 796 -17.35 11.54 6.72
N PRO A 797 -18.05 12.00 7.77
CA PRO A 797 -18.56 13.37 7.86
C PRO A 797 -17.43 14.36 8.14
N ASP A 798 -17.47 15.51 7.48
CA ASP A 798 -16.58 16.66 7.67
C ASP A 798 -15.07 16.34 7.53
N GLY A 799 -14.73 15.17 6.94
CA GLY A 799 -13.36 14.63 6.89
C GLY A 799 -12.85 14.04 8.21
N GLU A 800 -13.68 13.99 9.26
CA GLU A 800 -13.33 13.56 10.61
C GLU A 800 -13.48 12.04 10.76
N ALA A 801 -12.38 11.28 10.63
CA ALA A 801 -12.39 9.82 10.68
C ALA A 801 -12.95 9.23 12.00
N GLU A 802 -12.86 9.94 13.13
CA GLU A 802 -13.47 9.53 14.40
C GLU A 802 -15.02 9.58 14.36
N ARG A 803 -15.61 10.25 13.37
CA ARG A 803 -17.07 10.33 13.14
C ARG A 803 -17.54 9.45 11.99
N THR A 804 -16.70 8.55 11.49
CA THR A 804 -17.11 7.59 10.46
C THR A 804 -18.39 6.85 10.89
N GLU A 805 -19.37 6.79 9.99
CA GLU A 805 -20.62 6.04 10.15
C GLU A 805 -20.68 4.94 9.07
N VAL A 806 -21.28 3.79 9.39
CA VAL A 806 -21.78 2.88 8.35
C VAL A 806 -23.13 3.40 7.90
N VAL A 807 -23.36 3.45 6.59
CA VAL A 807 -24.70 3.63 5.99
C VAL A 807 -25.08 2.35 5.26
N ALA A 808 -26.12 1.67 5.72
CA ALA A 808 -26.69 0.49 5.06
C ALA A 808 -28.00 0.86 4.39
N ALA A 809 -28.00 0.95 3.06
CA ALA A 809 -29.15 1.30 2.25
C ALA A 809 -29.76 0.04 1.60
N THR A 810 -31.04 -0.20 1.86
CA THR A 810 -31.76 -1.38 1.35
C THR A 810 -32.87 -0.94 0.42
N GLU A 811 -32.93 -1.52 -0.78
CA GLU A 811 -33.95 -1.19 -1.78
C GLU A 811 -35.36 -1.42 -1.20
N GLY A 812 -36.24 -0.42 -1.36
CA GLY A 812 -37.62 -0.44 -0.84
C GLY A 812 -37.79 -0.36 0.69
N LYS A 813 -36.71 -0.38 1.49
CA LYS A 813 -36.78 -0.30 2.98
C LYS A 813 -36.07 0.92 3.58
N GLY A 814 -35.40 1.73 2.75
CA GLY A 814 -34.67 2.93 3.17
C GLY A 814 -33.25 2.64 3.66
N SER A 815 -32.61 3.66 4.23
CA SER A 815 -31.26 3.55 4.81
C SER A 815 -31.27 3.57 6.32
N ARG A 816 -30.31 2.86 6.92
CA ARG A 816 -29.96 2.91 8.34
C ARG A 816 -28.53 3.39 8.47
N ARG A 817 -28.21 4.10 9.55
CA ARG A 817 -26.84 4.53 9.85
C ARG A 817 -26.49 4.21 11.30
N TRP A 818 -25.22 3.87 11.55
CA TRP A 818 -24.70 3.68 12.90
C TRP A 818 -23.23 4.08 13.02
N PRO A 819 -22.74 4.47 14.21
CA PRO A 819 -21.35 4.86 14.40
C PRO A 819 -20.37 3.71 14.13
N ALA A 820 -19.25 4.05 13.50
CA ALA A 820 -18.15 3.16 13.16
C ALA A 820 -16.82 3.93 13.21
N ALA A 821 -16.59 4.63 14.32
CA ALA A 821 -15.46 5.54 14.54
C ALA A 821 -14.10 4.94 14.16
N GLY A 822 -13.35 5.63 13.30
CA GLY A 822 -12.06 5.17 12.76
C GLY A 822 -12.15 4.05 11.73
N GLY A 823 -13.35 3.62 11.35
CA GLY A 823 -13.59 2.57 10.35
C GLY A 823 -12.96 2.90 9.00
N ARG A 824 -12.27 1.92 8.42
CA ARG A 824 -11.55 2.00 7.14
C ARG A 824 -12.09 1.05 6.10
N ASP A 825 -12.30 -0.21 6.49
CA ASP A 825 -12.76 -1.26 5.58
C ASP A 825 -14.06 -1.90 6.07
N LEU A 826 -14.84 -2.39 5.10
CA LEU A 826 -16.06 -3.17 5.30
C LEU A 826 -15.86 -4.58 4.76
N VAL A 827 -16.21 -5.58 5.57
CA VAL A 827 -16.27 -6.98 5.12
C VAL A 827 -17.67 -7.53 5.41
N PRO A 828 -18.45 -7.94 4.40
CA PRO A 828 -19.73 -8.60 4.61
C PRO A 828 -19.52 -10.01 5.18
N VAL A 829 -20.36 -10.40 6.13
CA VAL A 829 -20.34 -11.71 6.80
C VAL A 829 -21.77 -12.25 6.80
N GLY A 830 -22.18 -12.79 5.65
CA GLY A 830 -23.59 -13.00 5.36
C GLY A 830 -24.34 -11.67 5.37
N GLU A 831 -25.35 -11.55 6.21
CA GLU A 831 -26.09 -10.31 6.45
C GLU A 831 -25.46 -9.41 7.55
N HIS A 832 -24.42 -9.88 8.23
CA HIS A 832 -23.65 -9.11 9.21
C HIS A 832 -22.56 -8.30 8.50
N LEU A 833 -22.05 -7.27 9.18
CA LEU A 833 -21.01 -6.39 8.64
C LEU A 833 -19.87 -6.23 9.64
N LEU A 834 -18.68 -6.66 9.24
CA LEU A 834 -17.45 -6.42 9.97
C LEU A 834 -16.86 -5.07 9.51
N VAL A 835 -16.47 -4.24 10.46
CA VAL A 835 -15.71 -3.00 10.24
C VAL A 835 -14.31 -3.18 10.81
N ARG A 836 -13.28 -2.86 10.02
CA ARG A 836 -11.88 -2.76 10.48
C ARG A 836 -11.49 -1.29 10.69
N ARG A 837 -10.75 -1.02 11.76
CA ARG A 837 -10.05 0.24 12.07
C ARG A 837 -8.58 -0.07 12.29
N ASP A 838 -7.66 0.72 11.73
CA ASP A 838 -6.21 0.47 11.80
C ASP A 838 -5.48 1.34 12.85
N SER A 839 -6.10 2.43 13.29
CA SER A 839 -5.48 3.45 14.15
C SER A 839 -6.40 3.80 15.32
N PRO A 840 -5.90 4.01 16.55
CA PRO A 840 -4.49 3.93 16.98
C PRO A 840 -3.96 2.49 17.11
N LYS A 841 -4.82 1.48 16.96
CA LYS A 841 -4.47 0.06 16.88
C LYS A 841 -5.43 -0.63 15.92
N THR A 842 -4.97 -1.69 15.25
CA THR A 842 -5.86 -2.56 14.46
C THR A 842 -6.90 -3.22 15.36
N THR A 843 -8.18 -2.99 15.06
CA THR A 843 -9.33 -3.58 15.76
C THR A 843 -10.45 -3.87 14.78
N VAL A 844 -11.25 -4.89 15.09
CA VAL A 844 -12.47 -5.24 14.35
C VAL A 844 -13.72 -5.16 15.23
N SER A 845 -14.80 -4.68 14.63
CA SER A 845 -16.14 -4.65 15.21
C SER A 845 -17.14 -5.32 14.25
N LEU A 846 -17.91 -6.28 14.74
CA LEU A 846 -18.96 -6.98 13.98
C LEU A 846 -20.33 -6.41 14.36
N PHE A 847 -21.13 -6.08 13.35
CA PHE A 847 -22.49 -5.54 13.51
C PHE A 847 -23.53 -6.45 12.87
N ASP A 848 -24.69 -6.55 13.50
CA ASP A 848 -25.86 -7.25 12.96
C ASP A 848 -26.56 -6.46 11.83
N PRO A 849 -27.55 -7.04 11.13
CA PRO A 849 -28.26 -6.36 10.04
C PRO A 849 -29.04 -5.10 10.47
N ALA A 850 -29.20 -4.85 11.78
CA ALA A 850 -29.81 -3.67 12.35
C ALA A 850 -28.80 -2.62 12.82
N GLY A 851 -27.49 -2.90 12.73
CA GLY A 851 -26.42 -2.02 13.22
C GLY A 851 -26.11 -2.18 14.71
N LYS A 852 -26.62 -3.23 15.37
CA LYS A 852 -26.27 -3.55 16.75
C LYS A 852 -24.94 -4.31 16.77
N THR A 853 -24.05 -3.92 17.67
CA THR A 853 -22.75 -4.58 17.85
C THR A 853 -22.92 -6.01 18.37
N VAL A 854 -22.30 -6.96 17.68
CA VAL A 854 -22.13 -8.38 18.05
C VAL A 854 -20.76 -8.61 18.68
N LEU A 855 -19.70 -8.04 18.07
CA LEU A 855 -18.33 -8.01 18.60
C LEU A 855 -17.85 -6.56 18.59
N ALA A 856 -17.30 -6.07 19.72
CA ALA A 856 -16.86 -4.70 19.87
C ALA A 856 -15.32 -4.61 20.00
N ASP A 857 -14.70 -3.85 19.10
CA ASP A 857 -13.30 -3.38 19.14
C ASP A 857 -12.26 -4.45 19.53
N ARG A 858 -12.46 -5.68 19.05
CA ARG A 858 -11.52 -6.79 19.30
C ARG A 858 -10.20 -6.49 18.58
N LYS A 859 -9.08 -6.52 19.31
CA LYS A 859 -7.73 -6.28 18.77
C LYS A 859 -7.41 -7.26 17.63
N GLY A 860 -6.82 -6.71 16.57
CA GLY A 860 -6.26 -7.45 15.44
C GLY A 860 -7.13 -7.44 14.20
N THR A 861 -6.93 -8.43 13.34
CA THR A 861 -7.58 -8.53 12.02
C THR A 861 -8.44 -9.78 11.96
N ALA A 862 -9.68 -9.64 11.48
CA ALA A 862 -10.56 -10.78 11.22
C ALA A 862 -10.77 -11.02 9.74
N ALA A 863 -11.02 -12.28 9.39
CA ALA A 863 -11.32 -12.72 8.04
C ALA A 863 -12.42 -13.78 8.05
N ARG A 864 -13.24 -13.78 6.99
CA ARG A 864 -14.44 -14.61 6.90
C ARG A 864 -14.10 -16.08 6.62
N VAL A 865 -14.72 -16.97 7.39
CA VAL A 865 -14.73 -18.42 7.15
C VAL A 865 -15.92 -18.75 6.24
N ASP A 866 -17.12 -18.31 6.65
CA ASP A 866 -18.35 -18.39 5.87
C ASP A 866 -19.32 -17.26 6.27
N ALA A 867 -20.57 -17.28 5.80
CA ALA A 867 -21.56 -16.25 6.14
C ALA A 867 -22.00 -16.20 7.62
N GLY A 868 -21.66 -17.19 8.44
CA GLY A 868 -21.96 -17.24 9.88
C GLY A 868 -20.72 -17.14 10.78
N ASN A 869 -19.50 -17.26 10.23
CA ASN A 869 -18.30 -17.53 11.02
C ASN A 869 -17.05 -16.74 10.56
N LEU A 870 -16.24 -16.33 11.53
CA LEU A 870 -15.01 -15.55 11.38
C LEU A 870 -13.84 -16.20 12.12
N LEU A 871 -12.63 -16.00 11.59
CA LEU A 871 -11.37 -16.12 12.35
C LEU A 871 -10.85 -14.72 12.68
N VAL A 872 -10.44 -14.51 13.93
CA VAL A 872 -9.87 -13.25 14.43
C VAL A 872 -8.44 -13.49 14.90
N PHE A 873 -7.48 -12.96 14.16
CA PHE A 873 -6.06 -12.96 14.50
C PHE A 873 -5.82 -11.76 15.42
N ALA A 874 -5.11 -11.95 16.54
CA ALA A 874 -4.97 -10.92 17.57
C ALA A 874 -4.14 -9.69 17.15
N GLU A 875 -3.51 -9.74 15.97
CA GLU A 875 -2.65 -8.73 15.37
C GLU A 875 -2.76 -8.78 13.84
N THR A 876 -2.18 -7.79 13.16
CA THR A 876 -2.09 -7.79 11.69
C THR A 876 -1.29 -9.02 11.22
N PRO A 877 -1.72 -9.72 10.15
CA PRO A 877 -0.93 -10.77 9.52
C PRO A 877 0.48 -10.29 9.13
N SER A 878 1.43 -11.22 9.13
CA SER A 878 2.86 -10.98 8.85
C SER A 878 3.40 -11.95 7.80
N SER A 879 4.23 -11.45 6.89
CA SER A 879 5.04 -12.25 5.95
C SER A 879 6.23 -12.94 6.64
N PHE A 880 6.62 -12.47 7.82
CA PHE A 880 7.62 -13.08 8.69
C PHE A 880 6.99 -14.14 9.59
N GLU A 881 7.81 -15.12 9.97
CA GLU A 881 7.46 -16.19 10.89
C GLU A 881 7.30 -15.68 12.33
N ASP A 882 6.12 -15.89 12.93
CA ASP A 882 5.91 -15.73 14.37
C ASP A 882 4.67 -16.47 14.90
N ASP A 883 4.48 -16.40 16.22
CA ASP A 883 3.35 -17.02 16.92
C ASP A 883 2.12 -16.11 16.89
N ARG A 884 1.01 -16.60 16.31
CA ARG A 884 -0.20 -15.80 16.09
C ARG A 884 -1.41 -16.36 16.83
N SER A 885 -1.81 -15.66 17.88
CA SER A 885 -3.03 -15.95 18.65
C SER A 885 -4.27 -15.75 17.79
N ILE A 886 -5.17 -16.73 17.80
CA ILE A 886 -6.37 -16.75 16.96
C ILE A 886 -7.62 -17.17 17.76
N ALA A 887 -8.75 -16.55 17.43
CA ALA A 887 -10.06 -16.85 18.00
C ALA A 887 -11.10 -17.05 16.90
N GLY A 888 -12.08 -17.91 17.16
CA GLY A 888 -13.23 -18.17 16.30
C GLY A 888 -14.42 -17.39 16.81
N VAL A 889 -15.16 -16.74 15.91
CA VAL A 889 -16.32 -15.92 16.25
C VAL A 889 -17.51 -16.26 15.36
N SER A 890 -18.64 -16.61 15.97
CA SER A 890 -19.92 -16.78 15.28
C SER A 890 -20.64 -15.45 15.12
N THR A 891 -21.54 -15.33 14.14
CA THR A 891 -22.43 -14.17 14.01
C THR A 891 -23.48 -14.08 15.13
N ALA A 892 -23.67 -15.13 15.92
CA ALA A 892 -24.48 -15.07 17.15
C ALA A 892 -23.72 -14.39 18.32
N GLY A 893 -22.41 -14.18 18.19
CA GLY A 893 -21.55 -13.55 19.19
C GLY A 893 -20.75 -14.54 20.05
N ASP A 894 -20.80 -15.84 19.75
CA ASP A 894 -20.00 -16.84 20.45
C ASP A 894 -18.53 -16.65 20.06
N LEU A 895 -17.65 -16.48 21.05
CA LEU A 895 -16.21 -16.33 20.86
C LEU A 895 -15.48 -17.47 21.56
N THR A 896 -14.64 -18.19 20.81
CA THR A 896 -13.75 -19.22 21.33
C THR A 896 -12.30 -18.83 21.08
N GLU A 897 -11.49 -18.73 22.13
CA GLU A 897 -10.03 -18.57 22.00
C GLU A 897 -9.42 -19.94 21.63
N MET A 898 -8.70 -20.02 20.51
CA MET A 898 -8.28 -21.30 19.91
C MET A 898 -6.79 -21.61 20.13
N GLY A 899 -6.05 -20.70 20.75
CA GLY A 899 -4.61 -20.83 20.97
C GLY A 899 -3.81 -20.03 19.95
N GLN A 900 -2.66 -20.56 19.54
CA GLN A 900 -1.71 -19.90 18.64
C GLN A 900 -1.35 -20.80 17.45
N LEU A 901 -1.29 -20.19 16.26
CA LEU A 901 -0.57 -20.73 15.12
C LEU A 901 0.92 -20.52 15.42
N GLN A 902 1.70 -21.59 15.57
CA GLN A 902 3.09 -21.51 16.03
C GLN A 902 4.07 -21.41 14.87
N GLY A 903 4.96 -20.42 14.91
CA GLY A 903 5.99 -20.20 13.90
C GLY A 903 5.44 -20.13 12.47
N VAL A 904 4.46 -19.25 12.21
CA VAL A 904 3.82 -19.13 10.88
C VAL A 904 4.01 -17.76 10.26
N ARG A 905 4.12 -17.73 8.92
CA ARG A 905 3.99 -16.53 8.11
C ARG A 905 2.51 -16.25 7.89
N SER A 906 1.87 -15.56 8.83
CA SER A 906 0.41 -15.43 8.87
C SER A 906 -0.25 -14.76 7.65
N GLU A 907 0.45 -13.92 6.89
CA GLU A 907 -0.01 -13.42 5.58
C GLU A 907 -0.26 -14.55 4.56
N SER A 908 0.52 -15.64 4.64
CA SER A 908 0.41 -16.77 3.72
C SER A 908 -0.80 -17.67 4.00
N CYS A 909 -1.54 -17.47 5.09
CA CYS A 909 -2.57 -18.39 5.56
C CYS A 909 -3.82 -18.42 4.66
N SER A 910 -4.40 -19.62 4.53
CA SER A 910 -5.71 -19.84 3.92
C SER A 910 -6.47 -20.95 4.65
N TRP A 911 -7.80 -20.95 4.52
CA TRP A 911 -8.67 -21.80 5.33
C TRP A 911 -9.94 -22.20 4.56
N ASN A 912 -10.53 -23.31 4.97
CA ASN A 912 -11.93 -23.66 4.72
C ASN A 912 -12.71 -23.54 6.05
N THR A 913 -13.79 -24.32 6.24
CA THR A 913 -14.63 -24.30 7.44
C THR A 913 -14.09 -25.10 8.64
N SER A 914 -13.05 -25.95 8.46
CA SER A 914 -12.50 -26.79 9.54
C SER A 914 -10.98 -26.76 9.66
N THR A 915 -10.26 -26.36 8.61
CA THR A 915 -8.78 -26.35 8.55
C THR A 915 -8.25 -24.98 8.14
N ILE A 916 -7.19 -24.55 8.82
CA ILE A 916 -6.32 -23.42 8.42
C ILE A 916 -4.92 -23.95 8.08
N VAL A 917 -4.33 -23.39 7.03
CA VAL A 917 -3.05 -23.81 6.45
C VAL A 917 -2.18 -22.59 6.25
N CYS A 918 -0.93 -22.64 6.71
CA CYS A 918 0.03 -21.53 6.65
C CYS A 918 1.42 -22.02 6.26
N GLY A 919 2.22 -21.17 5.62
CA GLY A 919 3.68 -21.37 5.54
C GLY A 919 4.37 -21.02 6.86
N ALA A 920 5.53 -21.64 7.11
CA ALA A 920 6.38 -21.46 8.30
C ALA A 920 7.81 -21.10 7.87
N GLU A 921 8.82 -21.42 8.68
CA GLU A 921 10.24 -21.21 8.35
C GLU A 921 10.63 -21.90 7.03
N ARG A 922 10.41 -23.22 6.98
CA ARG A 922 10.90 -24.21 6.00
C ARG A 922 9.88 -25.29 5.65
N ASP A 923 8.69 -25.19 6.23
CA ASP A 923 7.59 -26.14 6.09
C ASP A 923 6.26 -25.38 6.03
N PHE A 924 5.17 -26.12 5.88
CA PHE A 924 3.81 -25.62 6.03
C PHE A 924 3.18 -26.31 7.23
N VAL A 925 2.24 -25.64 7.91
CA VAL A 925 1.50 -26.22 9.03
C VAL A 925 0.02 -26.20 8.72
N LEU A 926 -0.64 -27.35 8.93
CA LEU A 926 -2.09 -27.50 8.83
C LEU A 926 -2.65 -27.68 10.24
N TYR A 927 -3.60 -26.84 10.64
CA TYR A 927 -4.32 -26.96 11.90
C TYR A 927 -5.81 -27.21 11.65
N ARG A 928 -6.39 -28.21 12.31
CA ARG A 928 -7.84 -28.36 12.44
C ARG A 928 -8.32 -27.48 13.58
N PHE A 929 -9.45 -26.83 13.37
CA PHE A 929 -9.92 -25.72 14.20
C PHE A 929 -11.43 -25.78 14.52
N ALA A 930 -12.19 -26.56 13.73
CA ALA A 930 -13.58 -26.94 13.99
C ALA A 930 -13.80 -28.39 13.52
N GLY A 931 -14.88 -29.02 14.00
CA GLY A 931 -15.27 -30.36 13.58
C GLY A 931 -15.82 -30.43 12.16
N ASP A 932 -15.85 -31.64 11.58
CA ASP A 932 -16.55 -31.92 10.31
C ASP A 932 -18.07 -32.00 10.60
N GLY A 933 -18.81 -30.93 10.25
CA GLY A 933 -20.24 -30.75 10.56
C GLY A 933 -21.26 -31.35 9.59
#